data_AF-A0A962K077-F1
#
_entry.id   AF-A0A962K077-F1
#
_cell.length_a   1.000
_cell.length_b   1.000
_cell.length_c   1.000
_cell.angle_alpha   90.00
_cell.angle_beta   90.00
_cell.angle_gamma   90.00
#
_symmetry.space_group_name_H-M   'P 1'
#
loop_
_entity.id
_entity.type
_entity.pdbx_description
1 polymer ?
#
loop_
_entity_poly.entity_id
_entity_poly.type
_entity_poly.pdbx_seq_one_letter_code
_entity_poly.pdbx_strand_id
1 'polypeptide(L)'
;MNKTFTTLPPFRIFKNILRLMPIALAAMTMTITIVSQVVADRTHSPDVAEIKVLIEQVQNQSELTQPEKSSILDLLDQAIHHLEKRDQFIAEGLEYQKALLQAPEKQLVLQSRINNFHQKKLPEKLTSATFSKLETAASREAFLLTEKRQRYSEVEAAIAQEKALDGQALLGQLQVEYSTTLEAQNKIKVDDGPYNALSINIQAKAQRITARINMLEHRLASKAVRLELLNTEKNLLEMEIEGVERRIATLQNIMADHRQSEADRVVTSAKLTLEQIPEADQTLVTRAQTNLQLALELKELMRNHDGILTELEQLGRNTKRYEQRYASVTEQLKITQLESSPEFGAALRKQRDNLINVSVAKQKLKLYEEALTAVRLAQFRIDSLREAALFSHTNLPQNLFSDSEVLSSRITTEHEKALSLLSAGYARYIDDLSQLIAQSRQLIEQSKRYADLLNQQLLWMPSVTRLSIASLAGSWQALPDMVSNARSPQALSAIKERIKQYSFVLVSAFVAFLALLKIRLKLIANLRNISPNVRKVKKDHISLTIKAIFFTACLATPIPLMFYSVSYAIHVEYPFWQSLSVSLEYGAAILWGMLFLQASLKDRGLIPVHFRWDTHLQKSLKPNMQWFIWCFFTLTIAALITETYGEPAIREGLGRVTYIMVSFTTAIFFLRTFHLKDILKPRRPVTLPARIIPAIAIPMSVFLIVLSYLGYQYTTLEMAKYSLLSLATLIFCLYLYGTVRRSFSISERRIALTRAQEKRAAHAASSAAKIDLNEHPEEALPAVDVEAIDLRTISNQTNLLLKMLITIIAGIMLWNIWSELFLAFERLDTIPLWEVSEEVSGEVIFKAITVWDLMLTIAVIVITFLGARNIPGLLEIALLSQLPLAVGTNYAITTVFRYVIVITGSVIALQLLGAQWSKLQWLIAALSVGLGFGLQEIVANFVSGIVILFERPIRIGDTVTIGDQTGTVNRIRIRATTIIDLDRREIVIPNKTFITERLINWSLTDPIMRAIIRVGVAYGSDIELTEKTLLEIAASNTKVLDEPKPSVFFQAFGDSTLNFELRVFISGFSNLVPVSHELNTAIDHEFRKKNIEIAFPQRDIHFDGKPLEIKIIDRHDS
;
A
#
# COMPACT_ATOMS: atom_id res chain seq x y z
N MET A 1 -66.35 -8.09 14.11
CA MET A 1 -67.73 -7.80 13.65
C MET A 1 -67.69 -7.47 12.16
N ASN A 2 -68.71 -7.95 11.44
CA ASN A 2 -69.07 -7.75 10.03
C ASN A 2 -68.51 -8.70 8.95
N LYS A 3 -69.43 -9.62 8.65
CA LYS A 3 -69.61 -10.61 7.58
C LYS A 3 -69.65 -10.02 6.15
N THR A 4 -68.99 -10.76 5.25
CA THR A 4 -69.41 -11.21 3.89
C THR A 4 -70.44 -10.41 3.07
N PHE A 5 -70.07 -10.09 1.82
CA PHE A 5 -70.92 -10.36 0.65
C PHE A 5 -70.07 -10.75 -0.57
N THR A 6 -70.52 -11.80 -1.23
CA THR A 6 -70.05 -12.49 -2.44
C THR A 6 -70.52 -11.79 -3.72
N THR A 7 -69.69 -11.76 -4.77
CA THR A 7 -70.11 -11.86 -6.19
C THR A 7 -68.99 -12.51 -7.05
N LEU A 8 -69.41 -13.36 -7.99
CA LEU A 8 -68.61 -14.17 -8.94
C LEU A 8 -68.38 -13.38 -10.28
N PRO A 9 -67.67 -13.90 -11.31
CA PRO A 9 -66.58 -13.29 -12.09
C PRO A 9 -67.02 -12.63 -13.43
N PRO A 10 -66.32 -11.61 -13.99
CA PRO A 10 -65.32 -11.83 -15.06
C PRO A 10 -64.22 -10.74 -15.18
N PHE A 11 -64.03 -9.88 -14.18
CA PHE A 11 -63.30 -8.60 -14.35
C PHE A 11 -61.76 -8.66 -14.32
N ARG A 12 -61.15 -9.79 -13.90
CA ARG A 12 -59.68 -9.88 -13.76
C ARG A 12 -58.95 -10.24 -15.06
N ILE A 13 -59.59 -11.00 -15.94
CA ILE A 13 -59.02 -11.38 -17.25
C ILE A 13 -59.04 -10.17 -18.19
N PHE A 14 -60.11 -9.37 -18.14
CA PHE A 14 -60.24 -8.15 -18.96
C PHE A 14 -59.20 -7.07 -18.60
N LYS A 15 -58.81 -6.95 -17.31
CA LYS A 15 -57.82 -5.95 -16.86
C LYS A 15 -56.38 -6.28 -17.24
N ASN A 16 -56.03 -7.57 -17.36
CA ASN A 16 -54.72 -8.00 -17.83
C ASN A 16 -54.61 -7.92 -19.36
N ILE A 17 -55.70 -8.17 -20.09
CA ILE A 17 -55.76 -7.96 -21.55
C ILE A 17 -55.69 -6.46 -21.90
N LEU A 18 -56.35 -5.59 -21.14
CA LEU A 18 -56.27 -4.13 -21.34
C LEU A 18 -54.88 -3.52 -21.02
N ARG A 19 -54.09 -4.15 -20.13
CA ARG A 19 -52.72 -3.73 -19.81
C ARG A 19 -51.68 -4.16 -20.85
N LEU A 20 -51.96 -5.23 -21.60
CA LEU A 20 -51.08 -5.72 -22.67
C LEU A 20 -51.40 -5.09 -24.04
N MET A 21 -52.60 -4.52 -24.20
CA MET A 21 -53.04 -3.88 -25.44
C MET A 21 -52.14 -2.71 -25.91
N PRO A 22 -51.64 -1.80 -25.05
CA PRO A 22 -50.72 -0.74 -25.49
C PRO A 22 -49.33 -1.27 -25.88
N ILE A 23 -48.91 -2.40 -25.31
CA ILE A 23 -47.61 -3.03 -25.57
C ILE A 23 -47.65 -3.80 -26.90
N ALA A 24 -48.77 -4.50 -27.18
CA ALA A 24 -49.02 -5.11 -28.48
C ALA A 24 -49.23 -4.06 -29.59
N LEU A 25 -49.89 -2.94 -29.28
CA LEU A 25 -50.07 -1.83 -30.23
C LEU A 25 -48.74 -1.11 -30.53
N ALA A 26 -47.87 -0.93 -29.52
CA ALA A 26 -46.53 -0.37 -29.68
C ALA A 26 -45.58 -1.32 -30.44
N ALA A 27 -45.70 -2.64 -30.23
CA ALA A 27 -44.94 -3.63 -30.97
C ALA A 27 -45.38 -3.69 -32.45
N MET A 28 -46.68 -3.55 -32.72
CA MET A 28 -47.25 -3.58 -34.07
C MET A 28 -46.97 -2.29 -34.85
N THR A 29 -46.94 -1.13 -34.19
CA THR A 29 -46.50 0.14 -34.82
C THR A 29 -44.99 0.16 -35.06
N MET A 30 -44.15 -0.35 -34.16
CA MET A 30 -42.70 -0.48 -34.39
C MET A 30 -42.36 -1.42 -35.56
N THR A 31 -43.08 -2.54 -35.72
CA THR A 31 -42.84 -3.45 -36.87
C THR A 31 -43.17 -2.80 -38.23
N ILE A 32 -44.12 -1.87 -38.28
CA ILE A 32 -44.49 -1.15 -39.52
C ILE A 32 -43.49 -0.02 -39.82
N THR A 33 -42.89 0.60 -38.79
CA THR A 33 -41.84 1.62 -38.96
C THR A 33 -40.49 1.02 -39.35
N ILE A 34 -40.19 -0.22 -38.93
CA ILE A 34 -38.89 -0.86 -39.19
C ILE A 34 -38.82 -1.49 -40.59
N VAL A 35 -39.92 -2.04 -41.12
CA VAL A 35 -39.94 -2.51 -42.53
C VAL A 35 -39.86 -1.31 -43.50
N SER A 36 -40.28 -0.12 -43.08
CA SER A 36 -40.16 1.10 -43.88
C SER A 36 -38.78 1.77 -43.73
N GLN A 37 -38.12 1.75 -42.56
CA GLN A 37 -36.77 2.33 -42.39
C GLN A 37 -35.62 1.43 -42.86
N VAL A 38 -35.74 0.10 -42.73
CA VAL A 38 -34.70 -0.83 -43.25
C VAL A 38 -34.75 -0.94 -44.78
N VAL A 39 -35.87 -0.56 -45.40
CA VAL A 39 -36.04 -0.53 -46.86
C VAL A 39 -35.79 0.88 -47.45
N ALA A 40 -35.93 1.95 -46.67
CA ALA A 40 -35.77 3.32 -47.18
C ALA A 40 -34.33 3.87 -47.19
N ASP A 41 -33.39 3.28 -46.46
CA ASP A 41 -32.00 3.80 -46.38
C ASP A 41 -30.99 3.03 -47.27
N ARG A 42 -31.49 2.29 -48.27
CA ARG A 42 -30.66 1.72 -49.36
C ARG A 42 -30.32 2.75 -50.45
N THR A 43 -29.99 3.97 -50.05
CA THR A 43 -29.57 5.03 -50.96
C THR A 43 -28.07 5.29 -50.78
N HIS A 44 -27.29 4.56 -51.60
CA HIS A 44 -25.86 4.75 -51.87
C HIS A 44 -24.87 4.65 -50.69
N SER A 45 -24.71 3.46 -50.10
CA SER A 45 -23.48 3.14 -49.36
C SER A 45 -22.97 1.76 -49.80
N PRO A 46 -21.67 1.61 -50.09
CA PRO A 46 -21.15 0.41 -50.74
C PRO A 46 -21.14 -0.80 -49.80
N ASP A 47 -21.48 -1.97 -50.34
CA ASP A 47 -21.46 -3.24 -49.59
C ASP A 47 -20.00 -3.71 -49.33
N VAL A 48 -19.77 -4.58 -48.35
CA VAL A 48 -18.43 -5.12 -48.04
C VAL A 48 -17.79 -5.76 -49.27
N ALA A 49 -18.60 -6.40 -50.12
CA ALA A 49 -18.16 -6.95 -51.40
C ALA A 49 -17.67 -5.88 -52.39
N GLU A 50 -18.33 -4.70 -52.41
CA GLU A 50 -17.96 -3.58 -53.29
C GLU A 50 -16.69 -2.88 -52.79
N ILE A 51 -16.51 -2.74 -51.47
CA ILE A 51 -15.29 -2.17 -50.88
C ILE A 51 -14.08 -3.09 -51.12
N LYS A 52 -14.26 -4.42 -51.10
CA LYS A 52 -13.19 -5.37 -51.45
C LYS A 52 -12.75 -5.26 -52.91
N VAL A 53 -13.68 -5.04 -53.82
CA VAL A 53 -13.36 -4.76 -55.23
C VAL A 53 -12.60 -3.42 -55.38
N LEU A 54 -12.97 -2.40 -54.60
CA LEU A 54 -12.24 -1.12 -54.52
C LEU A 54 -10.82 -1.28 -53.97
N ILE A 55 -10.62 -2.14 -52.97
CA ILE A 55 -9.29 -2.49 -52.44
C ILE A 55 -8.43 -3.13 -53.53
N GLU A 56 -8.96 -4.08 -54.29
CA GLU A 56 -8.24 -4.70 -55.43
C GLU A 56 -7.91 -3.69 -56.53
N GLN A 57 -8.82 -2.75 -56.81
CA GLN A 57 -8.57 -1.67 -57.78
C GLN A 57 -7.46 -0.71 -57.32
N VAL A 58 -7.47 -0.29 -56.06
CA VAL A 58 -6.41 0.56 -55.46
C VAL A 58 -5.07 -0.19 -55.41
N GLN A 59 -5.09 -1.51 -55.15
CA GLN A 59 -3.91 -2.36 -55.19
C GLN A 59 -3.29 -2.52 -56.58
N ASN A 60 -4.08 -2.43 -57.64
CA ASN A 60 -3.62 -2.61 -59.03
C ASN A 60 -3.35 -1.29 -59.78
N GLN A 61 -3.62 -0.13 -59.15
CA GLN A 61 -3.41 1.19 -59.77
C GLN A 61 -1.93 1.62 -59.72
N SER A 62 -1.36 1.99 -60.88
CA SER A 62 0.05 2.37 -61.04
C SER A 62 0.34 3.88 -60.92
N GLU A 63 -0.68 4.73 -60.84
CA GLU A 63 -0.55 6.20 -60.80
C GLU A 63 -0.45 6.79 -59.36
N LEU A 64 -0.71 5.99 -58.32
CA LEU A 64 -0.68 6.45 -56.92
C LEU A 64 0.69 6.22 -56.27
N THR A 65 1.13 7.14 -55.41
CA THR A 65 2.35 6.94 -54.61
C THR A 65 2.12 5.90 -53.50
N GLN A 66 3.17 5.16 -53.09
CA GLN A 66 3.08 4.17 -51.99
C GLN A 66 2.43 4.69 -50.69
N PRO A 67 2.76 5.90 -50.17
CA PRO A 67 2.09 6.42 -48.99
C PRO A 67 0.59 6.71 -49.21
N GLU A 68 0.19 7.25 -50.36
CA GLU A 68 -1.23 7.51 -50.67
C GLU A 68 -2.03 6.20 -50.76
N LYS A 69 -1.46 5.19 -51.42
CA LYS A 69 -2.04 3.85 -51.52
C LYS A 69 -2.25 3.22 -50.14
N SER A 70 -1.26 3.32 -49.25
CA SER A 70 -1.37 2.79 -47.88
C SER A 70 -2.46 3.50 -47.07
N SER A 71 -2.60 4.82 -47.22
CA SER A 71 -3.62 5.60 -46.52
C SER A 71 -5.03 5.30 -47.01
N ILE A 72 -5.22 5.10 -48.32
CA ILE A 72 -6.52 4.75 -48.90
C ILE A 72 -6.93 3.33 -48.48
N LEU A 73 -5.99 2.38 -48.49
CA LEU A 73 -6.25 1.00 -48.07
C LEU A 73 -6.63 0.91 -46.59
N ASP A 74 -5.92 1.64 -45.70
CA ASP A 74 -6.25 1.69 -44.27
C ASP A 74 -7.68 2.23 -44.02
N LEU A 75 -8.08 3.29 -44.74
CA LEU A 75 -9.44 3.83 -44.63
C LEU A 75 -10.53 2.85 -45.11
N LEU A 76 -10.27 2.10 -46.18
CA LEU A 76 -11.19 1.09 -46.72
C LEU A 76 -11.27 -0.14 -45.80
N ASP A 77 -10.15 -0.59 -45.21
CA ASP A 77 -10.12 -1.68 -44.23
C ASP A 77 -10.88 -1.30 -42.95
N GLN A 78 -10.70 -0.07 -42.46
CA GLN A 78 -11.49 0.47 -41.34
C GLN A 78 -12.99 0.55 -41.69
N ALA A 79 -13.34 0.87 -42.94
CA ALA A 79 -14.73 0.88 -43.38
C ALA A 79 -15.35 -0.53 -43.36
N ILE A 80 -14.63 -1.56 -43.82
CA ILE A 80 -15.06 -2.96 -43.72
C ILE A 80 -15.29 -3.33 -42.25
N HIS A 81 -14.36 -2.99 -41.36
CA HIS A 81 -14.49 -3.27 -39.94
C HIS A 81 -15.74 -2.62 -39.33
N HIS A 82 -16.07 -1.39 -39.73
CA HIS A 82 -17.28 -0.71 -39.30
C HIS A 82 -18.56 -1.42 -39.78
N LEU A 83 -18.59 -1.92 -41.02
CA LEU A 83 -19.74 -2.64 -41.59
C LEU A 83 -19.92 -4.03 -40.97
N GLU A 84 -18.84 -4.77 -40.70
CA GLU A 84 -18.93 -6.05 -39.98
C GLU A 84 -19.51 -5.86 -38.56
N LYS A 85 -19.08 -4.80 -37.87
CA LYS A 85 -19.62 -4.43 -36.56
C LYS A 85 -21.09 -3.99 -36.64
N ARG A 86 -21.49 -3.28 -37.68
CA ARG A 86 -22.90 -2.92 -37.94
C ARG A 86 -23.76 -4.20 -37.98
N ASP A 87 -23.35 -5.20 -38.76
CA ASP A 87 -24.12 -6.43 -38.93
C ASP A 87 -24.22 -7.23 -37.63
N GLN A 88 -23.14 -7.26 -36.84
CA GLN A 88 -23.15 -7.82 -35.49
C GLN A 88 -24.20 -7.11 -34.60
N PHE A 89 -24.20 -5.77 -34.56
CA PHE A 89 -25.16 -5.02 -33.74
C PHE A 89 -26.61 -5.20 -34.22
N ILE A 90 -26.86 -5.30 -35.52
CA ILE A 90 -28.19 -5.60 -36.06
C ILE A 90 -28.66 -6.97 -35.57
N ALA A 91 -27.80 -8.00 -35.62
CA ALA A 91 -28.14 -9.34 -35.14
C ALA A 91 -28.46 -9.34 -33.63
N GLU A 92 -27.65 -8.69 -32.81
CA GLU A 92 -27.87 -8.54 -31.36
C GLU A 92 -29.17 -7.78 -31.05
N GLY A 93 -29.45 -6.69 -31.78
CA GLY A 93 -30.69 -5.92 -31.65
C GLY A 93 -31.94 -6.76 -31.91
N LEU A 94 -31.90 -7.63 -32.94
CA LEU A 94 -32.99 -8.55 -33.27
C LEU A 94 -33.21 -9.61 -32.18
N GLU A 95 -32.16 -10.09 -31.52
CA GLU A 95 -32.31 -11.00 -30.37
C GLU A 95 -33.02 -10.34 -29.19
N TYR A 96 -32.66 -9.09 -28.87
CA TYR A 96 -33.33 -8.33 -27.80
C TYR A 96 -34.81 -8.07 -28.12
N GLN A 97 -35.13 -7.81 -29.38
CA GLN A 97 -36.50 -7.66 -29.83
C GLN A 97 -37.28 -8.97 -29.74
N LYS A 98 -36.70 -10.11 -30.15
CA LYS A 98 -37.31 -11.44 -29.98
C LYS A 98 -37.56 -11.77 -28.51
N ALA A 99 -36.62 -11.44 -27.63
CA ALA A 99 -36.77 -11.63 -26.19
C ALA A 99 -37.94 -10.82 -25.61
N LEU A 100 -38.16 -9.61 -26.10
CA LEU A 100 -39.29 -8.77 -25.70
C LEU A 100 -40.64 -9.37 -26.14
N LEU A 101 -40.72 -9.87 -27.37
CA LEU A 101 -41.95 -10.47 -27.93
C LEU A 101 -42.34 -11.79 -27.23
N GLN A 102 -41.37 -12.61 -26.85
CA GLN A 102 -41.60 -13.90 -26.18
C GLN A 102 -41.79 -13.80 -24.66
N ALA A 103 -41.53 -12.63 -24.08
CA ALA A 103 -41.55 -12.46 -22.63
C ALA A 103 -42.90 -12.75 -21.95
N PRO A 104 -44.07 -12.34 -22.48
CA PRO A 104 -45.36 -12.59 -21.83
C PRO A 104 -45.65 -14.09 -21.68
N GLU A 105 -45.28 -14.87 -22.68
CA GLU A 105 -45.45 -16.33 -22.67
C GLU A 105 -44.55 -16.98 -21.62
N LYS A 106 -43.26 -16.61 -21.59
CA LYS A 106 -42.31 -17.11 -20.58
C LYS A 106 -42.72 -16.71 -19.16
N GLN A 107 -43.22 -15.49 -18.97
CA GLN A 107 -43.67 -14.99 -17.68
C GLN A 107 -44.89 -15.77 -17.17
N LEU A 108 -45.87 -16.04 -18.05
CA LEU A 108 -47.03 -16.87 -17.73
C LEU A 108 -46.63 -18.29 -17.34
N VAL A 109 -45.69 -18.90 -18.07
CA VAL A 109 -45.15 -20.23 -17.74
C VAL A 109 -44.50 -20.23 -16.36
N LEU A 110 -43.63 -19.25 -16.06
CA LEU A 110 -42.98 -19.15 -14.75
C LEU A 110 -43.98 -18.87 -13.61
N GLN A 111 -44.92 -17.95 -13.79
CA GLN A 111 -45.96 -17.66 -12.79
C GLN A 111 -46.90 -18.84 -12.57
N SER A 112 -47.25 -19.60 -13.61
CA SER A 112 -48.04 -20.82 -13.44
C SER A 112 -47.30 -21.88 -12.62
N ARG A 113 -45.97 -22.02 -12.81
CA ARG A 113 -45.12 -22.90 -11.98
C ARG A 113 -45.05 -22.44 -10.53
N ILE A 114 -44.94 -21.13 -10.28
CA ILE A 114 -44.94 -20.57 -8.91
C ILE A 114 -46.29 -20.79 -8.24
N ASN A 115 -47.41 -20.47 -8.91
CA ASN A 115 -48.75 -20.60 -8.34
C ASN A 115 -49.14 -22.06 -8.08
N ASN A 116 -48.69 -22.98 -8.94
CA ASN A 116 -48.91 -24.42 -8.80
C ASN A 116 -47.79 -25.11 -8.00
N PHE A 117 -46.89 -24.34 -7.39
CA PHE A 117 -45.82 -24.91 -6.57
C PHE A 117 -46.41 -25.49 -5.28
N HIS A 118 -46.67 -26.79 -5.31
CA HIS A 118 -46.98 -27.56 -4.12
C HIS A 118 -45.71 -28.24 -3.61
N GLN A 119 -45.44 -28.09 -2.32
CA GLN A 119 -44.35 -28.80 -1.68
C GLN A 119 -44.55 -30.31 -1.84
N LYS A 120 -43.64 -30.92 -2.59
CA LYS A 120 -43.56 -32.37 -2.72
C LYS A 120 -43.20 -32.93 -1.34
N LYS A 121 -44.15 -33.56 -0.66
CA LYS A 121 -43.91 -34.22 0.62
C LYS A 121 -43.08 -35.48 0.41
N LEU A 122 -42.26 -35.83 1.41
CA LEU A 122 -41.59 -37.13 1.43
C LEU A 122 -42.65 -38.25 1.35
N PRO A 123 -42.42 -39.32 0.57
CA PRO A 123 -43.30 -40.49 0.58
C PRO A 123 -43.40 -41.10 1.98
N GLU A 124 -44.60 -41.36 2.50
CA GLU A 124 -44.81 -41.94 3.84
C GLU A 124 -44.10 -43.28 4.04
N LYS A 125 -43.80 -44.03 2.97
CA LYS A 125 -43.05 -45.31 3.03
C LYS A 125 -41.57 -45.16 3.42
N LEU A 126 -41.01 -43.94 3.44
CA LEU A 126 -39.62 -43.70 3.82
C LEU A 126 -39.40 -43.58 5.34
N THR A 127 -40.44 -43.35 6.14
CA THR A 127 -40.29 -43.23 7.62
C THR A 127 -39.98 -44.56 8.32
N SER A 128 -40.21 -45.70 7.66
CA SER A 128 -39.88 -47.05 8.13
C SER A 128 -38.85 -47.77 7.25
N ALA A 129 -38.13 -47.05 6.40
CA ALA A 129 -37.17 -47.62 5.46
C ALA A 129 -35.80 -47.91 6.11
N THR A 130 -35.07 -48.89 5.57
CA THR A 130 -33.70 -49.24 5.98
C THR A 130 -32.73 -48.06 5.77
N PHE A 131 -31.73 -47.91 6.64
CA PHE A 131 -30.72 -46.83 6.57
C PHE A 131 -30.11 -46.60 5.17
N SER A 132 -29.74 -47.67 4.46
CA SER A 132 -29.19 -47.57 3.09
C SER A 132 -30.17 -46.92 2.09
N LYS A 133 -31.48 -47.15 2.23
CA LYS A 133 -32.50 -46.52 1.38
C LYS A 133 -32.69 -45.04 1.73
N LEU A 134 -32.57 -44.67 3.01
CA LEU A 134 -32.60 -43.28 3.47
C LEU A 134 -31.38 -42.50 2.97
N GLU A 135 -30.19 -43.11 3.03
CA GLU A 135 -28.95 -42.53 2.52
C GLU A 135 -29.01 -42.31 1.00
N THR A 136 -29.47 -43.30 0.23
CA THR A 136 -29.66 -43.17 -1.22
C THR A 136 -30.67 -42.05 -1.57
N ALA A 137 -31.73 -41.91 -0.78
CA ALA A 137 -32.71 -40.84 -0.95
C ALA A 137 -32.11 -39.46 -0.62
N ALA A 138 -31.31 -39.36 0.45
CA ALA A 138 -30.62 -38.14 0.84
C ALA A 138 -29.59 -37.71 -0.22
N SER A 139 -28.77 -38.64 -0.75
CA SER A 139 -27.82 -38.36 -1.84
C SER A 139 -28.51 -37.87 -3.11
N ARG A 140 -29.68 -38.44 -3.45
CA ARG A 140 -30.45 -38.00 -4.62
C ARG A 140 -31.00 -36.59 -4.46
N GLU A 141 -31.50 -36.24 -3.28
CA GLU A 141 -31.95 -34.88 -2.97
C GLU A 141 -30.77 -33.91 -2.91
N ALA A 142 -29.60 -34.32 -2.43
CA ALA A 142 -28.37 -33.50 -2.42
C ALA A 142 -27.84 -33.22 -3.84
N PHE A 143 -27.92 -34.20 -4.75
CA PHE A 143 -27.61 -33.99 -6.17
C PHE A 143 -28.56 -32.97 -6.80
N LEU A 144 -29.87 -33.11 -6.55
CA LEU A 144 -30.88 -32.16 -7.00
C LEU A 144 -30.64 -30.75 -6.44
N LEU A 145 -30.26 -30.63 -5.16
CA LEU A 145 -29.91 -29.36 -4.54
C LEU A 145 -28.72 -28.70 -5.25
N THR A 146 -27.71 -29.49 -5.60
CA THR A 146 -26.51 -29.00 -6.31
C THR A 146 -26.85 -28.47 -7.69
N GLU A 147 -27.63 -29.22 -8.47
CA GLU A 147 -28.14 -28.82 -9.78
C GLU A 147 -28.92 -27.49 -9.70
N LYS A 148 -29.82 -27.38 -8.71
CA LYS A 148 -30.63 -26.16 -8.52
C LYS A 148 -29.80 -24.96 -8.07
N ARG A 149 -28.80 -25.15 -7.22
CA ARG A 149 -27.87 -24.09 -6.79
C ARG A 149 -26.98 -23.61 -7.94
N GLN A 150 -26.51 -24.52 -8.80
CA GLN A 150 -25.79 -24.15 -10.00
C GLN A 150 -26.66 -23.25 -10.89
N ARG A 151 -27.91 -23.67 -11.16
CA ARG A 151 -28.83 -22.86 -11.97
C ARG A 151 -29.15 -21.50 -11.34
N TYR A 152 -29.34 -21.46 -10.02
CA TYR A 152 -29.53 -20.21 -9.29
C TYR A 152 -28.33 -19.27 -9.47
N SER A 153 -27.10 -19.79 -9.37
CA SER A 153 -25.88 -19.02 -9.58
C SER A 153 -25.76 -18.47 -11.00
N GLU A 154 -26.15 -19.24 -12.02
CA GLU A 154 -26.19 -18.79 -13.42
C GLU A 154 -27.17 -17.63 -13.60
N VAL A 155 -28.38 -17.74 -13.03
CA VAL A 155 -29.41 -16.69 -13.09
C VAL A 155 -28.96 -15.43 -12.34
N GLU A 156 -28.31 -15.58 -11.19
CA GLU A 156 -27.78 -14.45 -10.42
C GLU A 156 -26.66 -13.71 -11.15
N ALA A 157 -25.75 -14.46 -11.79
CA ALA A 157 -24.72 -13.87 -12.66
C ALA A 157 -25.34 -13.10 -13.83
N ALA A 158 -26.38 -13.65 -14.47
CA ALA A 158 -27.10 -12.96 -15.54
C ALA A 158 -27.79 -11.67 -15.06
N ILE A 159 -28.40 -11.66 -13.86
CA ILE A 159 -28.98 -10.46 -13.25
C ILE A 159 -27.91 -9.40 -12.99
N ALA A 160 -26.76 -9.80 -12.45
CA ALA A 160 -25.65 -8.90 -12.18
C ALA A 160 -25.12 -8.26 -13.47
N GLN A 161 -24.95 -9.05 -14.52
CA GLN A 161 -24.49 -8.59 -15.83
C GLN A 161 -25.47 -7.57 -16.46
N GLU A 162 -26.78 -7.81 -16.37
CA GLU A 162 -27.78 -6.86 -16.88
C GLU A 162 -27.90 -5.58 -16.03
N LYS A 163 -27.64 -5.65 -14.72
CA LYS A 163 -27.64 -4.47 -13.84
C LYS A 163 -26.41 -3.58 -14.03
N ALA A 164 -25.24 -4.16 -14.27
CA ALA A 164 -23.97 -3.42 -14.38
C ALA A 164 -23.89 -2.52 -15.61
N LEU A 165 -24.64 -2.80 -16.67
CA LEU A 165 -24.58 -2.05 -17.91
C LEU A 165 -25.44 -0.78 -17.86
N ASP A 166 -24.78 0.40 -17.83
CA ASP A 166 -25.44 1.70 -17.96
C ASP A 166 -25.66 2.07 -19.44
N GLY A 167 -26.70 1.47 -20.02
CA GLY A 167 -27.03 1.66 -21.42
C GLY A 167 -27.48 3.09 -21.76
N GLN A 168 -27.96 3.90 -20.81
CA GLN A 168 -28.43 5.27 -21.09
C GLN A 168 -27.27 6.24 -21.28
N ALA A 169 -26.25 6.17 -20.42
CA ALA A 169 -25.03 6.95 -20.58
C ALA A 169 -24.35 6.63 -21.93
N LEU A 170 -24.27 5.35 -22.28
CA LEU A 170 -23.69 4.89 -23.54
C LEU A 170 -24.48 5.38 -24.77
N LEU A 171 -25.82 5.46 -24.67
CA LEU A 171 -26.69 5.96 -25.73
C LEU A 171 -26.51 7.46 -25.93
N GLY A 172 -26.42 8.24 -24.84
CA GLY A 172 -26.11 9.67 -24.91
C GLY A 172 -24.74 9.95 -25.55
N GLN A 173 -23.72 9.15 -25.21
CA GLN A 173 -22.39 9.24 -25.82
C GLN A 173 -22.42 8.93 -27.32
N LEU A 174 -23.11 7.85 -27.71
CA LEU A 174 -23.23 7.47 -29.12
C LEU A 174 -24.05 8.48 -29.93
N GLN A 175 -25.02 9.17 -29.33
CA GLN A 175 -25.75 10.26 -29.98
C GLN A 175 -24.85 11.47 -30.27
N VAL A 176 -23.90 11.79 -29.38
CA VAL A 176 -22.88 12.84 -29.62
C VAL A 176 -21.86 12.38 -30.66
N GLU A 177 -21.42 11.12 -30.63
CA GLU A 177 -20.54 10.55 -31.67
C GLU A 177 -21.24 10.56 -33.04
N TYR A 178 -22.54 10.27 -33.08
CA TYR A 178 -23.34 10.32 -34.29
C TYR A 178 -23.45 11.75 -34.84
N SER A 179 -23.76 12.75 -34.01
CA SER A 179 -23.87 14.14 -34.46
C SER A 179 -22.54 14.70 -34.99
N THR A 180 -21.43 14.39 -34.32
CA THR A 180 -20.09 14.78 -34.79
C THR A 180 -19.68 14.08 -36.08
N THR A 181 -20.05 12.81 -36.26
CA THR A 181 -19.82 12.07 -37.50
C THR A 181 -20.68 12.61 -38.65
N LEU A 182 -21.93 13.02 -38.37
CA LEU A 182 -22.82 13.66 -39.34
C LEU A 182 -22.31 15.05 -39.76
N GLU A 183 -21.78 15.84 -38.83
CA GLU A 183 -21.11 17.11 -39.13
C GLU A 183 -19.86 16.91 -39.99
N ALA A 184 -19.08 15.86 -39.72
CA ALA A 184 -17.93 15.50 -40.55
C ALA A 184 -18.38 15.09 -41.96
N GLN A 185 -19.44 14.30 -42.07
CA GLN A 185 -20.04 13.90 -43.35
C GLN A 185 -20.52 15.11 -44.17
N ASN A 186 -21.15 16.10 -43.54
CA ASN A 186 -21.63 17.31 -44.20
C ASN A 186 -20.51 18.29 -44.62
N LYS A 187 -19.30 18.17 -44.06
CA LYS A 187 -18.13 18.99 -44.42
C LYS A 187 -17.35 18.43 -45.59
N ILE A 188 -17.55 17.17 -45.96
CA ILE A 188 -16.91 16.53 -47.11
C ILE A 188 -17.52 17.09 -48.40
N LYS A 189 -16.68 17.64 -49.28
CA LYS A 189 -17.11 18.02 -50.64
C LYS A 189 -17.21 16.75 -51.48
N VAL A 190 -18.12 16.74 -52.46
CA VAL A 190 -18.45 15.58 -53.32
C VAL A 190 -17.26 15.08 -54.19
N ASP A 191 -16.05 15.62 -54.01
CA ASP A 191 -14.88 15.38 -54.87
C ASP A 191 -13.60 15.18 -54.03
N ASP A 192 -13.58 14.14 -53.19
CA ASP A 192 -12.53 13.82 -52.20
C ASP A 192 -11.42 12.88 -52.76
N GLY A 193 -11.17 12.95 -54.07
CA GLY A 193 -10.14 12.16 -54.76
C GLY A 193 -10.63 10.84 -55.37
N PRO A 194 -9.76 10.09 -56.08
CA PRO A 194 -10.14 9.09 -57.10
C PRO A 194 -10.90 7.86 -56.61
N TYR A 195 -11.06 7.65 -55.30
CA TYR A 195 -11.69 6.45 -54.74
C TYR A 195 -12.68 6.71 -53.59
N ASN A 196 -12.92 7.98 -53.22
CA ASN A 196 -13.88 8.35 -52.17
C ASN A 196 -13.70 7.60 -50.82
N ALA A 197 -12.49 7.11 -50.51
CA ALA A 197 -12.27 6.22 -49.36
C ALA A 197 -12.59 6.87 -47.99
N LEU A 198 -12.35 8.18 -47.85
CA LEU A 198 -12.68 8.92 -46.64
C LEU A 198 -14.21 9.04 -46.43
N SER A 199 -14.96 9.31 -47.50
CA SER A 199 -16.43 9.40 -47.41
C SER A 199 -17.06 8.03 -47.15
N ILE A 200 -16.53 6.96 -47.76
CA ILE A 200 -16.93 5.57 -47.50
C ILE A 200 -16.69 5.20 -46.03
N ASN A 201 -15.51 5.52 -45.48
CA ASN A 201 -15.20 5.26 -44.08
C ASN A 201 -16.14 5.98 -43.11
N ILE A 202 -16.38 7.27 -43.34
CA ILE A 202 -17.26 8.10 -42.49
C ILE A 202 -18.71 7.63 -42.57
N GLN A 203 -19.20 7.24 -43.76
CA GLN A 203 -20.53 6.63 -43.92
C GLN A 203 -20.64 5.27 -43.20
N ALA A 204 -19.65 4.39 -43.37
CA ALA A 204 -19.61 3.11 -42.67
C ALA A 204 -19.58 3.28 -41.15
N LYS A 205 -18.83 4.27 -40.65
CA LYS A 205 -18.79 4.65 -39.24
C LYS A 205 -20.15 5.14 -38.75
N ALA A 206 -20.83 6.01 -39.51
CA ALA A 206 -22.17 6.48 -39.18
C ALA A 206 -23.18 5.33 -39.10
N GLN A 207 -23.18 4.40 -40.08
CA GLN A 207 -24.05 3.23 -40.07
C GLN A 207 -23.78 2.30 -38.87
N ARG A 208 -22.52 2.09 -38.50
CA ARG A 208 -22.15 1.33 -37.31
C ARG A 208 -22.71 1.96 -36.05
N ILE A 209 -22.57 3.29 -35.90
CA ILE A 209 -23.08 4.02 -34.74
C ILE A 209 -24.61 3.90 -34.68
N THR A 210 -25.31 4.09 -35.80
CA THR A 210 -26.77 3.93 -35.87
C THR A 210 -27.22 2.52 -35.50
N ALA A 211 -26.57 1.47 -36.03
CA ALA A 211 -26.87 0.09 -35.67
C ALA A 211 -26.63 -0.19 -34.18
N ARG A 212 -25.57 0.40 -33.59
CA ARG A 212 -25.28 0.30 -32.16
C ARG A 212 -26.32 1.02 -31.30
N ILE A 213 -26.77 2.21 -31.71
CA ILE A 213 -27.86 2.95 -31.06
C ILE A 213 -29.13 2.11 -31.06
N ASN A 214 -29.57 1.61 -32.22
CA ASN A 214 -30.78 0.80 -32.35
C ASN A 214 -30.72 -0.47 -31.50
N MET A 215 -29.58 -1.16 -31.50
CA MET A 215 -29.35 -2.33 -30.65
C MET A 215 -29.46 -1.99 -29.17
N LEU A 216 -28.87 -0.87 -28.72
CA LEU A 216 -28.95 -0.42 -27.33
C LEU A 216 -30.36 0.04 -26.94
N GLU A 217 -31.08 0.71 -27.84
CA GLU A 217 -32.50 1.05 -27.65
C GLU A 217 -33.34 -0.20 -27.45
N HIS A 218 -33.19 -1.20 -28.32
CA HIS A 218 -33.86 -2.49 -28.17
C HIS A 218 -33.45 -3.20 -26.88
N ARG A 219 -32.17 -3.14 -26.50
CA ARG A 219 -31.66 -3.73 -25.26
C ARG A 219 -32.25 -3.05 -24.02
N LEU A 220 -32.36 -1.72 -24.01
CA LEU A 220 -32.93 -0.92 -22.93
C LEU A 220 -34.45 -1.12 -22.83
N ALA A 221 -35.15 -1.12 -23.96
CA ALA A 221 -36.59 -1.36 -24.00
C ALA A 221 -36.94 -2.76 -23.44
N SER A 222 -36.10 -3.76 -23.70
CA SER A 222 -36.27 -5.12 -23.20
C SER A 222 -35.64 -5.38 -21.82
N LYS A 223 -34.84 -4.46 -21.28
CA LYS A 223 -34.10 -4.62 -20.01
C LYS A 223 -35.01 -4.89 -18.83
N ALA A 224 -36.07 -4.07 -18.66
CA ALA A 224 -37.00 -4.20 -17.54
C ALA A 224 -37.68 -5.58 -17.53
N VAL A 225 -38.13 -6.02 -18.71
CA VAL A 225 -38.83 -7.30 -18.89
C VAL A 225 -37.88 -8.50 -18.69
N ARG A 226 -36.64 -8.44 -19.20
CA ARG A 226 -35.64 -9.48 -18.96
C ARG A 226 -35.29 -9.60 -17.47
N LEU A 227 -35.08 -8.47 -16.79
CA LEU A 227 -34.82 -8.46 -15.35
C LEU A 227 -36.00 -9.03 -14.56
N GLU A 228 -37.24 -8.69 -14.94
CA GLU A 228 -38.43 -9.26 -14.31
C GLU A 228 -38.52 -10.78 -14.50
N LEU A 229 -38.24 -11.29 -15.70
CA LEU A 229 -38.18 -12.73 -15.99
C LEU A 229 -37.11 -13.44 -15.16
N LEU A 230 -35.89 -12.91 -15.15
CA LEU A 230 -34.77 -13.49 -14.39
C LEU A 230 -35.04 -13.48 -12.88
N ASN A 231 -35.60 -12.38 -12.35
CA ASN A 231 -35.99 -12.32 -10.93
C ASN A 231 -37.13 -13.31 -10.62
N THR A 232 -38.07 -13.52 -11.55
CA THR A 232 -39.15 -14.50 -11.38
C THR A 232 -38.61 -15.94 -11.40
N GLU A 233 -37.67 -16.25 -12.30
CA GLU A 233 -36.96 -17.55 -12.34
C GLU A 233 -36.13 -17.76 -11.06
N LYS A 234 -35.41 -16.72 -10.61
CA LYS A 234 -34.68 -16.72 -9.33
C LYS A 234 -35.60 -17.06 -8.16
N ASN A 235 -36.75 -16.39 -8.05
CA ASN A 235 -37.72 -16.64 -6.97
C ASN A 235 -38.26 -18.08 -7.00
N LEU A 236 -38.55 -18.61 -8.20
CA LEU A 236 -38.98 -20.00 -8.35
C LEU A 236 -37.87 -20.97 -7.88
N LEU A 237 -36.62 -20.73 -8.29
CA LEU A 237 -35.47 -21.54 -7.87
C LEU A 237 -35.25 -21.47 -6.36
N GLU A 238 -35.42 -20.32 -5.72
CA GLU A 238 -35.35 -20.20 -4.26
C GLU A 238 -36.40 -21.07 -3.56
N MET A 239 -37.65 -21.03 -4.04
CA MET A 239 -38.73 -21.85 -3.50
C MET A 239 -38.46 -23.35 -3.69
N GLU A 240 -37.94 -23.73 -4.86
CA GLU A 240 -37.54 -25.12 -5.14
C GLU A 240 -36.41 -25.57 -4.22
N ILE A 241 -35.32 -24.79 -4.12
CA ILE A 241 -34.17 -25.04 -3.24
C ILE A 241 -34.61 -25.21 -1.80
N GLU A 242 -35.43 -24.29 -1.28
CA GLU A 242 -35.93 -24.38 0.10
C GLU A 242 -36.79 -25.63 0.31
N GLY A 243 -37.57 -26.02 -0.71
CA GLY A 243 -38.29 -27.28 -0.72
C GLY A 243 -37.36 -28.50 -0.64
N VAL A 244 -36.26 -28.52 -1.39
CA VAL A 244 -35.24 -29.59 -1.34
C VAL A 244 -34.54 -29.63 0.02
N GLU A 245 -34.09 -28.48 0.53
CA GLU A 245 -33.38 -28.35 1.80
C GLU A 245 -34.23 -28.87 2.97
N ARG A 246 -35.53 -28.55 3.01
CA ARG A 246 -36.44 -29.12 4.04
C ARG A 246 -36.56 -30.63 3.95
N ARG A 247 -36.58 -31.21 2.75
CA ARG A 247 -36.64 -32.67 2.57
C ARG A 247 -35.34 -33.33 3.03
N ILE A 248 -34.20 -32.74 2.71
CA ILE A 248 -32.89 -33.18 3.20
C ILE A 248 -32.85 -33.12 4.74
N ALA A 249 -33.26 -32.01 5.35
CA ALA A 249 -33.30 -31.88 6.82
C ALA A 249 -34.23 -32.93 7.46
N THR A 250 -35.38 -33.21 6.84
CA THR A 250 -36.29 -34.25 7.31
C THR A 250 -35.65 -35.64 7.23
N LEU A 251 -34.96 -35.95 6.12
CA LEU A 251 -34.21 -37.20 5.96
C LEU A 251 -33.06 -37.32 6.96
N GLN A 252 -32.32 -36.23 7.20
CA GLN A 252 -31.23 -36.17 8.16
C GLN A 252 -31.71 -36.43 9.59
N ASN A 253 -32.85 -35.87 9.99
CA ASN A 253 -33.46 -36.14 11.30
C ASN A 253 -33.85 -37.62 11.46
N ILE A 254 -34.50 -38.21 10.43
CA ILE A 254 -34.86 -39.64 10.46
C ILE A 254 -33.59 -40.52 10.51
N MET A 255 -32.54 -40.14 9.78
CA MET A 255 -31.25 -40.83 9.80
C MET A 255 -30.49 -40.64 11.12
N ALA A 256 -30.67 -39.51 11.83
CA ALA A 256 -30.10 -39.27 13.16
C ALA A 256 -30.76 -40.20 14.20
N ASP A 257 -32.08 -40.28 14.22
CA ASP A 257 -32.83 -41.20 15.09
C ASP A 257 -32.42 -42.68 14.87
N HIS A 258 -32.24 -43.07 13.59
CA HIS A 258 -31.79 -44.42 13.26
C HIS A 258 -30.34 -44.69 13.72
N ARG A 259 -29.44 -43.71 13.59
CA ARG A 259 -28.05 -43.81 14.04
C ARG A 259 -27.93 -43.89 15.56
N GLN A 260 -28.72 -43.11 16.28
CA GLN A 260 -28.75 -43.13 17.74
C GLN A 260 -29.28 -44.48 18.26
N SER A 261 -30.36 -44.98 17.65
CA SER A 261 -30.91 -46.31 17.96
C SER A 261 -29.92 -47.43 17.65
N GLU A 262 -29.15 -47.32 16.56
CA GLU A 262 -28.12 -48.30 16.20
C GLU A 262 -26.92 -48.26 17.14
N ALA A 263 -26.43 -47.07 17.53
CA ALA A 263 -25.38 -46.93 18.53
C ALA A 263 -25.81 -47.48 19.90
N ASP A 264 -27.07 -47.24 20.31
CA ASP A 264 -27.62 -47.80 21.56
C ASP A 264 -27.73 -49.33 21.51
N ARG A 265 -28.06 -49.91 20.35
CA ARG A 265 -28.06 -51.37 20.16
C ARG A 265 -26.65 -51.96 20.28
N VAL A 266 -25.63 -51.32 19.71
CA VAL A 266 -24.24 -51.79 19.79
C VAL A 266 -23.70 -51.69 21.22
N VAL A 267 -24.03 -50.62 21.96
CA VAL A 267 -23.67 -50.51 23.39
C VAL A 267 -24.37 -51.58 24.22
N THR A 268 -25.66 -51.82 23.97
CA THR A 268 -26.43 -52.82 24.70
C THR A 268 -25.93 -54.23 24.41
N SER A 269 -25.61 -54.55 23.15
CA SER A 269 -25.07 -55.85 22.78
C SER A 269 -23.67 -56.07 23.39
N ALA A 270 -22.78 -55.09 23.34
CA ALA A 270 -21.45 -55.18 23.95
C ALA A 270 -21.51 -55.36 25.48
N LYS A 271 -22.48 -54.72 26.17
CA LYS A 271 -22.71 -54.94 27.61
C LYS A 271 -23.19 -56.36 27.92
N LEU A 272 -24.18 -56.84 27.17
CA LEU A 272 -24.70 -58.19 27.33
C LEU A 272 -23.63 -59.25 27.04
N THR A 273 -22.79 -59.03 26.02
CA THR A 273 -21.64 -59.90 25.72
C THR A 273 -20.64 -59.92 26.87
N LEU A 274 -20.36 -58.78 27.52
CA LEU A 274 -19.45 -58.70 28.67
C LEU A 274 -20.00 -59.44 29.91
N GLU A 275 -21.31 -59.36 30.16
CA GLU A 275 -21.97 -60.04 31.29
C GLU A 275 -22.05 -61.58 31.11
N GLN A 276 -21.95 -62.08 29.87
CA GLN A 276 -22.02 -63.51 29.53
C GLN A 276 -20.65 -64.23 29.59
N ILE A 277 -19.55 -63.52 29.83
CA ILE A 277 -18.20 -64.11 29.89
C ILE A 277 -17.92 -64.67 31.31
N PRO A 278 -17.51 -65.95 31.45
CA PRO A 278 -17.08 -66.50 32.74
C PRO A 278 -15.84 -65.77 33.29
N GLU A 279 -15.78 -65.50 34.61
CA GLU A 279 -14.69 -64.74 35.26
C GLU A 279 -13.26 -65.33 35.05
N ALA A 280 -13.16 -66.58 34.60
CA ALA A 280 -11.89 -67.28 34.39
C ALA A 280 -11.10 -66.87 33.13
N ASP A 281 -11.73 -66.24 32.12
CA ASP A 281 -11.04 -65.87 30.86
C ASP A 281 -10.74 -64.37 30.74
N GLN A 282 -9.60 -64.00 31.32
CA GLN A 282 -9.15 -62.61 31.41
C GLN A 282 -8.87 -61.96 30.05
N THR A 283 -8.57 -62.75 29.01
CA THR A 283 -8.29 -62.25 27.65
C THR A 283 -9.56 -61.86 26.90
N LEU A 284 -10.63 -62.67 27.01
CA LEU A 284 -11.93 -62.37 26.43
C LEU A 284 -12.60 -61.18 27.13
N VAL A 285 -12.49 -61.09 28.46
CA VAL A 285 -12.96 -59.93 29.24
C VAL A 285 -12.30 -58.64 28.75
N THR A 286 -10.98 -58.63 28.53
CA THR A 286 -10.24 -57.45 28.06
C THR A 286 -10.67 -57.02 26.64
N ARG A 287 -10.91 -57.99 25.74
CA ARG A 287 -11.44 -57.71 24.39
C ARG A 287 -12.88 -57.17 24.42
N ALA A 288 -13.76 -57.78 25.22
CA ALA A 288 -15.13 -57.33 25.37
C ALA A 288 -15.23 -55.93 26.03
N GLN A 289 -14.36 -55.62 26.99
CA GLN A 289 -14.22 -54.27 27.55
C GLN A 289 -13.78 -53.25 26.50
N THR A 290 -12.85 -53.62 25.62
CA THR A 290 -12.40 -52.76 24.51
C THR A 290 -13.55 -52.50 23.53
N ASN A 291 -14.35 -53.51 23.21
CA ASN A 291 -15.55 -53.35 22.37
C ASN A 291 -16.59 -52.43 22.99
N LEU A 292 -16.83 -52.57 24.30
CA LEU A 292 -17.73 -51.69 25.03
C LEU A 292 -17.23 -50.24 25.01
N GLN A 293 -15.92 -50.02 25.14
CA GLN A 293 -15.32 -48.69 25.06
C GLN A 293 -15.50 -48.07 23.66
N LEU A 294 -15.26 -48.83 22.59
CA LEU A 294 -15.51 -48.39 21.21
C LEU A 294 -17.00 -48.11 20.96
N ALA A 295 -17.90 -48.92 21.51
CA ALA A 295 -19.35 -48.69 21.41
C ALA A 295 -19.80 -47.41 22.12
N LEU A 296 -19.22 -47.11 23.29
CA LEU A 296 -19.46 -45.84 24.02
C LEU A 296 -18.90 -44.64 23.26
N GLU A 297 -17.71 -44.77 22.67
CA GLU A 297 -17.10 -43.75 21.81
C GLU A 297 -17.97 -43.48 20.57
N LEU A 298 -18.54 -44.53 19.95
CA LEU A 298 -19.48 -44.40 18.84
C LEU A 298 -20.74 -43.63 19.26
N LYS A 299 -21.30 -43.95 20.43
CA LYS A 299 -22.48 -43.25 20.97
C LYS A 299 -22.19 -41.77 21.24
N GLU A 300 -21.02 -41.46 21.79
CA GLU A 300 -20.60 -40.08 22.04
C GLU A 300 -20.34 -39.32 20.74
N LEU A 301 -19.70 -39.95 19.76
CA LEU A 301 -19.49 -39.41 18.41
C LEU A 301 -20.83 -39.05 17.75
N MET A 302 -21.82 -39.95 17.78
CA MET A 302 -23.16 -39.67 17.22
C MET A 302 -23.84 -38.49 17.93
N ARG A 303 -23.74 -38.39 19.27
CA ARG A 303 -24.31 -37.26 20.02
C ARG A 303 -23.65 -35.92 19.65
N ASN A 304 -22.32 -35.92 19.50
CA ASN A 304 -21.58 -34.72 19.12
C ASN A 304 -21.86 -34.33 17.65
N HIS A 305 -22.08 -35.32 16.78
CA HIS A 305 -22.48 -35.11 15.40
C HIS A 305 -23.83 -34.40 15.29
N ASP A 306 -24.85 -34.82 16.05
CA ASP A 306 -26.17 -34.18 16.04
C ASP A 306 -26.13 -32.72 16.52
N GLY A 307 -25.26 -32.42 17.49
CA GLY A 307 -25.01 -31.05 17.94
C GLY A 307 -24.48 -30.16 16.81
N ILE A 308 -23.55 -30.67 16.00
CA ILE A 308 -22.97 -29.96 14.86
C ILE A 308 -24.01 -29.74 13.75
N LEU A 309 -24.84 -30.73 13.43
CA LEU A 309 -25.92 -30.57 12.43
C LEU A 309 -26.88 -29.45 12.83
N THR A 310 -27.24 -29.37 14.11
CA THR A 310 -28.08 -28.31 14.65
C THR A 310 -27.42 -26.92 14.54
N GLU A 311 -26.12 -26.82 14.85
CA GLU A 311 -25.37 -25.56 14.67
C GLU A 311 -25.27 -25.15 13.20
N LEU A 312 -25.07 -26.10 12.30
CA LEU A 312 -25.00 -25.88 10.85
C LEU A 312 -26.32 -25.30 10.32
N GLU A 313 -27.46 -25.85 10.72
CA GLU A 313 -28.76 -25.28 10.37
C GLU A 313 -28.98 -23.85 10.90
N GLN A 314 -28.52 -23.56 12.12
CA GLN A 314 -28.63 -22.21 12.69
C GLN A 314 -27.72 -21.21 11.98
N LEU A 315 -26.48 -21.60 11.67
CA LEU A 315 -25.54 -20.78 10.92
C LEU A 315 -26.07 -20.49 9.52
N GLY A 316 -26.54 -21.50 8.79
CA GLY A 316 -27.14 -21.33 7.46
C GLY A 316 -28.31 -20.34 7.46
N ARG A 317 -29.23 -20.45 8.43
CA ARG A 317 -30.35 -19.50 8.59
C ARG A 317 -29.88 -18.08 8.89
N ASN A 318 -28.87 -17.92 9.74
CA ASN A 318 -28.32 -16.62 10.08
C ASN A 318 -27.61 -15.97 8.88
N THR A 319 -26.83 -16.75 8.11
CA THR A 319 -26.16 -16.27 6.89
C THR A 319 -27.18 -15.75 5.88
N LYS A 320 -28.23 -16.54 5.57
CA LYS A 320 -29.30 -16.13 4.66
C LYS A 320 -30.02 -14.87 5.14
N ARG A 321 -30.23 -14.72 6.45
CA ARG A 321 -30.83 -13.51 7.04
C ARG A 321 -29.95 -12.27 6.79
N TYR A 322 -28.64 -12.37 6.90
CA TYR A 322 -27.73 -11.25 6.61
C TYR A 322 -27.72 -10.89 5.13
N GLU A 323 -27.71 -11.89 4.25
CA GLU A 323 -27.79 -11.70 2.80
C GLU A 323 -29.09 -11.00 2.38
N GLN A 324 -30.23 -11.44 2.91
CA GLN A 324 -31.53 -10.80 2.67
C GLN A 324 -31.55 -9.36 3.18
N ARG A 325 -31.00 -9.09 4.37
CA ARG A 325 -30.93 -7.73 4.93
C ARG A 325 -30.03 -6.82 4.09
N TYR A 326 -28.90 -7.33 3.63
CA TYR A 326 -28.00 -6.61 2.73
C TYR A 326 -28.74 -6.23 1.44
N ALA A 327 -29.41 -7.20 0.80
CA ALA A 327 -30.17 -6.97 -0.42
C ALA A 327 -31.30 -5.95 -0.20
N SER A 328 -32.08 -6.07 0.89
CA SER A 328 -33.19 -5.17 1.18
C SER A 328 -32.73 -3.73 1.44
N VAL A 329 -31.62 -3.54 2.17
CA VAL A 329 -31.08 -2.21 2.45
C VAL A 329 -30.53 -1.60 1.17
N THR A 330 -29.82 -2.39 0.36
CA THR A 330 -29.29 -1.95 -0.94
C THR A 330 -30.40 -1.50 -1.88
N GLU A 331 -31.55 -2.18 -1.89
CA GLU A 331 -32.71 -1.79 -2.68
C GLU A 331 -33.37 -0.51 -2.15
N GLN A 332 -33.54 -0.41 -0.82
CA GLN A 332 -34.12 0.78 -0.18
C GLN A 332 -33.26 2.03 -0.41
N LEU A 333 -31.92 1.90 -0.43
CA LEU A 333 -31.00 3.00 -0.70
C LEU A 333 -31.14 3.58 -2.12
N LYS A 334 -31.70 2.85 -3.08
CA LYS A 334 -31.95 3.39 -4.43
C LYS A 334 -33.08 4.41 -4.48
N ILE A 335 -33.94 4.43 -3.47
CA ILE A 335 -35.05 5.39 -3.37
C ILE A 335 -34.47 6.70 -2.82
N THR A 336 -34.19 7.66 -3.70
CA THR A 336 -33.50 8.93 -3.40
C THR A 336 -34.13 9.72 -2.23
N GLN A 337 -35.43 9.55 -1.98
CA GLN A 337 -36.13 10.22 -0.88
C GLN A 337 -35.74 9.67 0.50
N LEU A 338 -35.33 8.40 0.60
CA LEU A 338 -34.97 7.75 1.87
C LEU A 338 -33.57 8.13 2.36
N GLU A 339 -32.67 8.57 1.47
CA GLU A 339 -31.29 8.95 1.84
C GLU A 339 -31.22 10.15 2.81
N SER A 340 -32.24 11.00 2.81
CA SER A 340 -32.30 12.19 3.68
C SER A 340 -33.19 12.02 4.92
N SER A 341 -33.86 10.88 5.08
CA SER A 341 -34.77 10.61 6.21
C SER A 341 -33.99 10.21 7.47
N PRO A 342 -34.12 10.98 8.57
CA PRO A 342 -33.51 10.62 9.85
C PRO A 342 -34.00 9.29 10.43
N GLU A 343 -35.25 8.92 10.15
CA GLU A 343 -35.89 7.70 10.63
C GLU A 343 -35.28 6.45 9.97
N PHE A 344 -34.97 6.55 8.67
CA PHE A 344 -34.25 5.51 7.95
C PHE A 344 -32.82 5.35 8.48
N GLY A 345 -32.10 6.45 8.71
CA GLY A 345 -30.79 6.44 9.35
C GLY A 345 -30.81 5.83 10.76
N ALA A 346 -31.83 6.13 11.57
CA ALA A 346 -32.03 5.53 12.88
C ALA A 346 -32.28 4.01 12.80
N ALA A 347 -33.08 3.55 11.83
CA ALA A 347 -33.34 2.13 11.60
C ALA A 347 -32.08 1.38 11.19
N LEU A 348 -31.27 1.95 10.29
CA LEU A 348 -29.99 1.37 9.86
C LEU A 348 -28.99 1.29 11.03
N ARG A 349 -28.95 2.32 11.88
CA ARG A 349 -28.14 2.29 13.11
C ARG A 349 -28.59 1.20 14.07
N LYS A 350 -29.90 1.02 14.25
CA LYS A 350 -30.43 -0.08 15.06
C LYS A 350 -30.04 -1.46 14.49
N GLN A 351 -30.00 -1.61 13.17
CA GLN A 351 -29.50 -2.84 12.53
C GLN A 351 -28.00 -3.04 12.77
N ARG A 352 -27.21 -1.95 12.72
CA ARG A 352 -25.78 -1.94 12.99
C ARG A 352 -25.43 -2.34 14.43
N ASP A 353 -26.20 -1.86 15.40
CA ASP A 353 -26.03 -2.16 16.83
C ASP A 353 -26.34 -3.64 17.14
N ASN A 354 -27.20 -4.28 16.32
CA ASN A 354 -27.64 -5.67 16.50
C ASN A 354 -26.84 -6.69 15.65
N LEU A 355 -25.70 -6.30 15.07
CA LEU A 355 -24.85 -7.22 14.32
C LEU A 355 -24.17 -8.24 15.25
N ILE A 356 -23.81 -9.41 14.70
CA ILE A 356 -23.04 -10.40 15.49
C ILE A 356 -21.70 -9.82 15.94
N ASN A 357 -21.25 -10.24 17.11
CA ASN A 357 -19.90 -9.94 17.55
C ASN A 357 -18.90 -10.84 16.80
N VAL A 358 -18.20 -10.24 15.83
CA VAL A 358 -17.22 -10.93 14.97
C VAL A 358 -16.09 -11.58 15.78
N SER A 359 -15.69 -11.00 16.92
CA SER A 359 -14.63 -11.58 17.76
C SER A 359 -15.05 -12.92 18.37
N VAL A 360 -16.28 -13.00 18.87
CA VAL A 360 -16.88 -14.23 19.42
C VAL A 360 -17.03 -15.27 18.31
N ALA A 361 -17.47 -14.86 17.11
CA ALA A 361 -17.59 -15.74 15.96
C ALA A 361 -16.23 -16.31 15.52
N LYS A 362 -15.18 -15.48 15.47
CA LYS A 362 -13.80 -15.92 15.18
C LYS A 362 -13.26 -16.88 16.23
N GLN A 363 -13.57 -16.65 17.51
CA GLN A 363 -13.17 -17.55 18.58
C GLN A 363 -13.84 -18.92 18.43
N LYS A 364 -15.15 -18.96 18.11
CA LYS A 364 -15.85 -20.21 17.78
C LYS A 364 -15.26 -20.92 16.56
N LEU A 365 -14.96 -20.18 15.49
CA LEU A 365 -14.32 -20.73 14.29
C LEU A 365 -13.01 -21.44 14.63
N LYS A 366 -12.17 -20.85 15.47
CA LYS A 366 -10.92 -21.47 15.93
C LYS A 366 -11.18 -22.79 16.67
N LEU A 367 -12.20 -22.82 17.54
CA LEU A 367 -12.59 -24.06 18.24
C LEU A 367 -13.02 -25.16 17.28
N TYR A 368 -13.75 -24.83 16.20
CA TYR A 368 -14.13 -25.81 15.17
C TYR A 368 -12.92 -26.34 14.38
N GLU A 369 -11.94 -25.49 14.05
CA GLU A 369 -10.70 -25.89 13.37
C GLU A 369 -9.83 -26.81 14.25
N GLU A 370 -9.75 -26.51 15.55
CA GLU A 370 -9.09 -27.36 16.54
C GLU A 370 -9.81 -28.72 16.68
N ALA A 371 -11.15 -28.71 16.72
CA ALA A 371 -11.96 -29.93 16.75
C ALA A 371 -11.77 -30.80 15.50
N LEU A 372 -11.77 -30.21 14.29
CA LEU A 372 -11.52 -30.94 13.04
C LEU A 372 -10.17 -31.68 13.07
N THR A 373 -9.15 -31.06 13.62
CA THR A 373 -7.81 -31.67 13.74
C THR A 373 -7.82 -32.86 14.71
N ALA A 374 -8.47 -32.71 15.86
CA ALA A 374 -8.62 -33.79 16.83
C ALA A 374 -9.41 -34.99 16.27
N VAL A 375 -10.48 -34.71 15.52
CA VAL A 375 -11.33 -35.73 14.90
C VAL A 375 -10.59 -36.49 13.79
N ARG A 376 -9.79 -35.80 12.96
CA ARG A 376 -8.94 -36.45 11.95
C ARG A 376 -7.91 -37.39 12.57
N LEU A 377 -7.32 -36.99 13.70
CA LEU A 377 -6.40 -37.86 14.44
C LEU A 377 -7.12 -39.09 15.02
N ALA A 378 -8.33 -38.90 15.55
CA ALA A 378 -9.17 -40.00 16.04
C ALA A 378 -9.56 -40.96 14.90
N GLN A 379 -9.90 -40.45 13.71
CA GLN A 379 -10.16 -41.26 12.53
C GLN A 379 -8.93 -42.11 12.15
N PHE A 380 -7.74 -41.51 12.09
CA PHE A 380 -6.50 -42.23 11.80
C PHE A 380 -6.23 -43.36 12.82
N ARG A 381 -6.51 -43.12 14.11
CA ARG A 381 -6.43 -44.15 15.15
C ARG A 381 -7.42 -45.29 14.89
N ILE A 382 -8.66 -45.00 14.54
CA ILE A 382 -9.67 -46.03 14.25
C ILE A 382 -9.33 -46.81 12.98
N ASP A 383 -8.88 -46.14 11.92
CA ASP A 383 -8.52 -46.79 10.66
C ASP A 383 -7.30 -47.72 10.84
N SER A 384 -6.29 -47.30 11.61
CA SER A 384 -5.16 -48.17 11.96
C SER A 384 -5.56 -49.39 12.81
N LEU A 385 -6.48 -49.22 13.78
CA LEU A 385 -7.05 -50.34 14.54
C LEU A 385 -7.85 -51.30 13.65
N ARG A 386 -8.59 -50.76 12.68
CA ARG A 386 -9.36 -51.54 11.71
C ARG A 386 -8.47 -52.33 10.77
N GLU A 387 -7.39 -51.74 10.26
CA GLU A 387 -6.39 -52.46 9.47
C GLU A 387 -5.74 -53.58 10.28
N ALA A 388 -5.32 -53.30 11.53
CA ALA A 388 -4.76 -54.32 12.42
C ALA A 388 -5.73 -55.48 12.70
N ALA A 389 -7.04 -55.19 12.85
CA ALA A 389 -8.07 -56.21 13.02
C ALA A 389 -8.19 -57.10 11.76
N LEU A 390 -8.19 -56.51 10.56
CA LEU A 390 -8.20 -57.23 9.27
C LEU A 390 -7.00 -58.19 9.11
N PHE A 391 -5.81 -57.78 9.53
CA PHE A 391 -4.61 -58.63 9.50
C PHE A 391 -4.60 -59.74 10.57
N SER A 392 -5.40 -59.59 11.64
CA SER A 392 -5.48 -60.57 12.73
C SER A 392 -6.34 -61.78 12.35
N HIS A 393 -7.26 -61.63 11.38
CA HIS A 393 -8.17 -62.69 10.92
C HIS A 393 -7.50 -63.76 10.04
N THR A 394 -6.33 -63.49 9.47
CA THR A 394 -5.65 -64.41 8.54
C THR A 394 -4.92 -65.58 9.24
N ASN A 395 -4.82 -65.60 10.57
CA ASN A 395 -4.00 -66.56 11.34
C ASN A 395 -4.79 -67.31 12.45
N LEU A 396 -5.97 -67.88 12.17
CA LEU A 396 -6.69 -68.74 13.12
C LEU A 396 -6.61 -70.23 12.70
N PRO A 397 -6.08 -71.14 13.56
CA PRO A 397 -6.10 -72.58 13.30
C PRO A 397 -7.52 -73.15 13.42
N GLN A 398 -7.95 -73.93 12.44
CA GLN A 398 -9.32 -74.42 12.21
C GLN A 398 -9.86 -75.51 13.15
N ASN A 399 -9.27 -75.78 14.33
CA ASN A 399 -9.63 -76.97 15.11
C ASN A 399 -9.89 -76.69 16.60
N LEU A 400 -11.16 -76.62 17.02
CA LEU A 400 -11.85 -77.36 18.11
C LEU A 400 -13.06 -76.56 18.65
N PHE A 401 -14.28 -77.03 18.35
CA PHE A 401 -15.55 -76.46 18.83
C PHE A 401 -15.66 -76.47 20.37
N SER A 402 -15.59 -75.28 20.97
CA SER A 402 -15.95 -75.01 22.37
C SER A 402 -16.88 -73.78 22.45
N ASP A 403 -17.73 -73.68 23.49
CA ASP A 403 -18.60 -72.50 23.71
C ASP A 403 -17.81 -71.18 23.77
N SER A 404 -16.52 -71.24 24.11
CA SER A 404 -15.56 -70.12 24.11
C SER A 404 -15.23 -69.59 22.71
N GLU A 405 -15.32 -70.42 21.66
CA GLU A 405 -14.99 -70.06 20.27
C GLU A 405 -16.15 -69.31 19.59
N VAL A 406 -17.40 -69.66 19.94
CA VAL A 406 -18.61 -68.93 19.52
C VAL A 406 -18.64 -67.53 20.15
N LEU A 407 -18.26 -67.42 21.44
CA LEU A 407 -18.13 -66.13 22.12
C LEU A 407 -17.00 -65.27 21.53
N SER A 408 -15.83 -65.85 21.21
CA SER A 408 -14.72 -65.11 20.60
C SER A 408 -15.06 -64.61 19.19
N SER A 409 -15.74 -65.42 18.37
CA SER A 409 -16.28 -65.03 17.06
C SER A 409 -17.26 -63.86 17.18
N ARG A 410 -18.17 -63.89 18.16
CA ARG A 410 -19.15 -62.82 18.40
C ARG A 410 -18.47 -61.53 18.85
N ILE A 411 -17.52 -61.60 19.78
CA ILE A 411 -16.72 -60.44 20.24
C ILE A 411 -15.96 -59.82 19.05
N THR A 412 -15.37 -60.64 18.19
CA THR A 412 -14.61 -60.13 17.05
C THR A 412 -15.51 -59.48 16.00
N THR A 413 -16.68 -60.08 15.74
CA THR A 413 -17.70 -59.50 14.85
C THR A 413 -18.24 -58.17 15.39
N GLU A 414 -18.48 -58.07 16.72
CA GLU A 414 -18.87 -56.81 17.36
C GLU A 414 -17.75 -55.76 17.28
N HIS A 415 -16.48 -56.17 17.39
CA HIS A 415 -15.32 -55.29 17.24
C HIS A 415 -15.23 -54.68 15.84
N GLU A 416 -15.29 -55.51 14.79
CA GLU A 416 -15.27 -55.05 13.40
C GLU A 416 -16.46 -54.15 13.07
N LYS A 417 -17.65 -54.50 13.60
CA LYS A 417 -18.84 -53.68 13.43
C LYS A 417 -18.69 -52.32 14.12
N ALA A 418 -18.16 -52.27 15.34
CA ALA A 418 -17.92 -51.00 16.04
C ALA A 418 -16.88 -50.13 15.33
N LEU A 419 -15.75 -50.72 14.87
CA LEU A 419 -14.70 -50.01 14.13
C LEU A 419 -15.19 -49.49 12.77
N SER A 420 -15.98 -50.27 12.03
CA SER A 420 -16.54 -49.83 10.75
C SER A 420 -17.55 -48.69 10.92
N LEU A 421 -18.43 -48.76 11.92
CA LEU A 421 -19.37 -47.69 12.24
C LEU A 421 -18.66 -46.43 12.76
N LEU A 422 -17.59 -46.56 13.55
CA LEU A 422 -16.75 -45.45 13.99
C LEU A 422 -16.02 -44.79 12.84
N SER A 423 -15.36 -45.56 11.96
CA SER A 423 -14.65 -45.05 10.78
C SER A 423 -15.60 -44.26 9.87
N ALA A 424 -16.78 -44.82 9.56
CA ALA A 424 -17.81 -44.14 8.77
C ALA A 424 -18.43 -42.94 9.50
N GLY A 425 -18.60 -43.02 10.83
CA GLY A 425 -19.06 -41.92 11.68
C GLY A 425 -18.10 -40.74 11.66
N TYR A 426 -16.80 -41.00 11.84
CA TYR A 426 -15.76 -39.98 11.81
C TYR A 426 -15.61 -39.33 10.44
N ALA A 427 -15.65 -40.11 9.36
CA ALA A 427 -15.60 -39.57 7.99
C ALA A 427 -16.74 -38.56 7.73
N ARG A 428 -17.98 -38.90 8.13
CA ARG A 428 -19.13 -37.99 8.02
C ARG A 428 -19.01 -36.79 8.95
N TYR A 429 -18.57 -37.01 10.19
CA TYR A 429 -18.38 -35.93 11.15
C TYR A 429 -17.34 -34.90 10.67
N ILE A 430 -16.29 -35.35 9.98
CA ILE A 430 -15.27 -34.50 9.35
C ILE A 430 -15.85 -33.67 8.21
N ASP A 431 -16.70 -34.25 7.37
CA ASP A 431 -17.34 -33.54 6.26
C ASP A 431 -18.26 -32.42 6.80
N ASP A 432 -19.12 -32.74 7.75
CA ASP A 432 -20.04 -31.77 8.36
C ASP A 432 -19.30 -30.69 9.18
N LEU A 433 -18.22 -31.03 9.90
CA LEU A 433 -17.34 -30.05 10.55
C LEU A 433 -16.68 -29.13 9.52
N SER A 434 -16.23 -29.68 8.38
CA SER A 434 -15.64 -28.88 7.30
C SER A 434 -16.67 -27.92 6.70
N GLN A 435 -17.91 -28.39 6.51
CA GLN A 435 -19.02 -27.55 6.06
C GLN A 435 -19.40 -26.48 7.09
N LEU A 436 -19.40 -26.81 8.39
CA LEU A 436 -19.64 -25.86 9.49
C LEU A 436 -18.57 -24.75 9.50
N ILE A 437 -17.29 -25.10 9.35
CA ILE A 437 -16.18 -24.15 9.24
C ILE A 437 -16.38 -23.23 8.04
N ALA A 438 -16.73 -23.79 6.87
CA ALA A 438 -16.99 -23.02 5.66
C ALA A 438 -18.16 -22.03 5.85
N GLN A 439 -19.29 -22.49 6.40
CA GLN A 439 -20.44 -21.63 6.67
C GLN A 439 -20.16 -20.56 7.74
N SER A 440 -19.38 -20.88 8.77
CA SER A 440 -18.97 -19.91 9.80
C SER A 440 -18.10 -18.80 9.20
N ARG A 441 -17.15 -19.15 8.32
CA ARG A 441 -16.38 -18.17 7.54
C ARG A 441 -17.29 -17.31 6.67
N GLN A 442 -18.22 -17.93 5.96
CA GLN A 442 -19.20 -17.22 5.12
C GLN A 442 -20.08 -16.27 5.95
N LEU A 443 -20.56 -16.69 7.12
CA LEU A 443 -21.33 -15.83 8.03
C LEU A 443 -20.53 -14.61 8.47
N ILE A 444 -19.27 -14.82 8.88
CA ILE A 444 -18.37 -13.73 9.29
C ILE A 444 -18.17 -12.75 8.13
N GLU A 445 -17.95 -13.25 6.93
CA GLU A 445 -17.76 -12.42 5.74
C GLU A 445 -19.03 -11.65 5.37
N GLN A 446 -20.19 -12.31 5.33
CA GLN A 446 -21.46 -11.66 5.02
C GLN A 446 -21.86 -10.63 6.08
N SER A 447 -21.66 -10.95 7.35
CA SER A 447 -21.85 -9.98 8.43
C SER A 447 -20.90 -8.79 8.30
N LYS A 448 -19.65 -9.01 7.87
CA LYS A 448 -18.69 -7.93 7.64
C LYS A 448 -19.12 -7.04 6.47
N ARG A 449 -19.47 -7.63 5.32
CA ARG A 449 -19.98 -6.89 4.14
C ARG A 449 -21.19 -6.03 4.49
N TYR A 450 -22.13 -6.59 5.25
CA TYR A 450 -23.29 -5.84 5.72
C TYR A 450 -22.93 -4.75 6.74
N ALA A 451 -21.99 -5.02 7.65
CA ALA A 451 -21.47 -3.99 8.56
C ALA A 451 -20.81 -2.83 7.79
N ASP A 452 -20.01 -3.14 6.77
CA ASP A 452 -19.29 -2.18 5.94
C ASP A 452 -20.29 -1.32 5.15
N LEU A 453 -21.32 -1.91 4.54
CA LEU A 453 -22.42 -1.18 3.90
C LEU A 453 -23.11 -0.22 4.87
N LEU A 454 -23.48 -0.69 6.07
CA LEU A 454 -24.12 0.15 7.07
C LEU A 454 -23.20 1.29 7.53
N ASN A 455 -21.91 1.01 7.79
CA ASN A 455 -20.93 2.02 8.18
C ASN A 455 -20.76 3.08 7.10
N GLN A 456 -20.61 2.65 5.84
CA GLN A 456 -20.46 3.53 4.68
C GLN A 456 -21.63 4.49 4.61
N GLN A 457 -22.87 4.00 4.72
CA GLN A 457 -24.05 4.85 4.57
C GLN A 457 -24.33 5.72 5.81
N LEU A 458 -24.19 5.17 7.02
CA LEU A 458 -24.50 5.87 8.28
C LEU A 458 -23.62 7.10 8.54
N LEU A 459 -22.44 7.18 7.92
CA LEU A 459 -21.55 8.35 8.03
C LEU A 459 -22.09 9.57 7.26
N TRP A 460 -22.85 9.35 6.20
CA TRP A 460 -23.39 10.39 5.31
C TRP A 460 -24.87 10.69 5.54
N MET A 461 -25.54 9.96 6.43
CA MET A 461 -26.97 10.15 6.70
C MET A 461 -27.22 10.66 8.11
N PRO A 462 -28.21 11.55 8.31
CA PRO A 462 -28.65 11.91 9.65
C PRO A 462 -29.23 10.65 10.32
N SER A 463 -28.68 10.28 11.48
CA SER A 463 -29.18 9.13 12.26
C SER A 463 -30.30 9.49 13.24
N VAL A 464 -30.53 10.80 13.42
CA VAL A 464 -31.48 11.40 14.37
C VAL A 464 -31.98 12.71 13.79
N THR A 465 -33.19 13.14 14.16
CA THR A 465 -33.72 14.46 13.80
C THR A 465 -32.87 15.61 14.36
N ARG A 466 -33.05 16.84 13.85
CA ARG A 466 -32.34 18.03 14.35
C ARG A 466 -32.66 18.27 15.82
N LEU A 467 -31.69 18.81 16.57
CA LEU A 467 -31.88 19.02 18.01
C LEU A 467 -33.03 20.00 18.24
N SER A 468 -34.08 19.56 18.93
CA SER A 468 -35.29 20.33 19.18
C SER A 468 -35.64 20.34 20.66
N ILE A 469 -36.40 21.34 21.10
CA ILE A 469 -36.91 21.42 22.48
C ILE A 469 -37.75 20.17 22.81
N ALA A 470 -38.48 19.63 21.82
CA ALA A 470 -39.26 18.40 21.98
C ALA A 470 -38.37 17.17 22.29
N SER A 471 -37.22 17.02 21.62
CA SER A 471 -36.29 15.92 21.89
C SER A 471 -35.71 15.99 23.32
N LEU A 472 -35.45 17.20 23.84
CA LEU A 472 -35.00 17.41 25.22
C LEU A 472 -36.10 17.11 26.23
N ALA A 473 -37.33 17.54 25.95
CA ALA A 473 -38.48 17.23 26.78
C ALA A 473 -38.73 15.71 26.86
N GLY A 474 -38.58 15.00 25.73
CA GLY A 474 -38.67 13.54 25.67
C GLY A 474 -37.59 12.84 26.51
N SER A 475 -36.32 13.27 26.40
CA SER A 475 -35.26 12.77 27.29
C SER A 475 -35.56 13.03 28.77
N TRP A 476 -36.09 14.23 29.08
CA TRP A 476 -36.43 14.61 30.45
C TRP A 476 -37.54 13.73 31.04
N GLN A 477 -38.53 13.36 30.22
CA GLN A 477 -39.60 12.45 30.61
C GLN A 477 -39.13 11.00 30.77
N ALA A 478 -38.11 10.57 30.02
CA ALA A 478 -37.55 9.21 30.10
C ALA A 478 -36.54 9.03 31.26
N LEU A 479 -36.05 10.10 31.88
CA LEU A 479 -35.10 10.04 33.00
C LEU A 479 -35.64 9.31 34.24
N PRO A 480 -36.87 9.57 34.71
CA PRO A 480 -37.48 8.82 35.81
C PRO A 480 -37.50 7.31 35.55
N ASP A 481 -37.80 6.89 34.32
CA ASP A 481 -37.83 5.47 33.93
C ASP A 481 -36.43 4.84 33.93
N MET A 482 -35.42 5.59 33.50
CA MET A 482 -34.02 5.16 33.63
C MET A 482 -33.63 4.91 35.10
N VAL A 483 -34.05 5.81 35.99
CA VAL A 483 -33.75 5.72 37.43
C VAL A 483 -34.54 4.59 38.10
N SER A 484 -35.81 4.40 37.73
CA SER A 484 -36.65 3.33 38.27
C SER A 484 -36.15 1.95 37.84
N ASN A 485 -35.78 1.78 36.56
CA ASN A 485 -35.19 0.55 36.04
C ASN A 485 -33.87 0.20 36.73
N ALA A 486 -33.01 1.21 36.95
CA ALA A 486 -31.76 1.05 37.70
C ALA A 486 -31.96 0.58 39.14
N ARG A 487 -33.07 1.01 39.78
CA ARG A 487 -33.45 0.68 41.16
C ARG A 487 -34.40 -0.51 41.29
N SER A 488 -34.64 -1.23 40.20
CA SER A 488 -35.51 -2.42 40.24
C SER A 488 -34.95 -3.47 41.22
N PRO A 489 -35.79 -4.16 42.00
CA PRO A 489 -35.33 -5.15 42.97
C PRO A 489 -34.46 -6.25 42.34
N GLN A 490 -34.78 -6.64 41.10
CA GLN A 490 -34.07 -7.64 40.31
C GLN A 490 -32.67 -7.17 39.88
N ALA A 491 -32.54 -5.91 39.42
CA ALA A 491 -31.25 -5.33 39.10
C ALA A 491 -30.37 -5.23 40.36
N LEU A 492 -30.95 -4.76 41.47
CA LEU A 492 -30.24 -4.64 42.75
C LEU A 492 -29.78 -6.00 43.30
N SER A 493 -30.60 -7.05 43.19
CA SER A 493 -30.19 -8.40 43.61
C SER A 493 -29.07 -8.95 42.74
N ALA A 494 -29.16 -8.80 41.41
CA ALA A 494 -28.15 -9.29 40.49
C ALA A 494 -26.79 -8.58 40.68
N ILE A 495 -26.80 -7.27 40.95
CA ILE A 495 -25.58 -6.53 41.29
C ILE A 495 -25.03 -6.96 42.64
N LYS A 496 -25.89 -7.18 43.64
CA LYS A 496 -25.46 -7.65 44.96
C LYS A 496 -24.79 -9.01 44.86
N GLU A 497 -25.31 -9.92 44.05
CA GLU A 497 -24.69 -11.22 43.75
C GLU A 497 -23.35 -11.05 43.01
N ARG A 498 -23.31 -10.20 41.98
CA ARG A 498 -22.08 -9.89 41.22
C ARG A 498 -20.99 -9.31 42.12
N ILE A 499 -21.32 -8.33 42.95
CA ILE A 499 -20.40 -7.73 43.94
C ILE A 499 -19.92 -8.78 44.94
N LYS A 500 -20.77 -9.72 45.36
CA LYS A 500 -20.38 -10.81 46.26
C LYS A 500 -19.39 -11.76 45.56
N GLN A 501 -19.69 -12.18 44.32
CA GLN A 501 -18.83 -13.05 43.51
C GLN A 501 -17.45 -12.43 43.27
N TYR A 502 -17.38 -11.12 43.02
CA TYR A 502 -16.15 -10.38 42.73
C TYR A 502 -15.64 -9.54 43.92
N SER A 503 -16.08 -9.85 45.15
CA SER A 503 -15.70 -9.12 46.36
C SER A 503 -14.19 -9.15 46.60
N PHE A 504 -13.53 -10.27 46.29
CA PHE A 504 -12.08 -10.39 46.34
C PHE A 504 -11.37 -9.40 45.38
N VAL A 505 -11.90 -9.18 44.18
CA VAL A 505 -11.35 -8.22 43.21
C VAL A 505 -11.50 -6.79 43.72
N LEU A 506 -12.66 -6.43 44.26
CA LEU A 506 -12.88 -5.11 44.84
C LEU A 506 -12.00 -4.84 46.07
N VAL A 507 -11.88 -5.82 46.97
CA VAL A 507 -11.02 -5.68 48.17
C VAL A 507 -9.56 -5.59 47.77
N SER A 508 -9.08 -6.43 46.85
CA SER A 508 -7.70 -6.35 46.37
C SER A 508 -7.40 -5.04 45.65
N ALA A 509 -8.31 -4.53 44.83
CA ALA A 509 -8.21 -3.21 44.21
C ALA A 509 -8.19 -2.07 45.24
N PHE A 510 -9.03 -2.15 46.28
CA PHE A 510 -9.06 -1.16 47.36
C PHE A 510 -7.80 -1.18 48.21
N VAL A 511 -7.27 -2.37 48.53
CA VAL A 511 -5.97 -2.53 49.21
C VAL A 511 -4.84 -1.97 48.33
N ALA A 512 -4.84 -2.24 47.03
CA ALA A 512 -3.87 -1.68 46.08
C ALA A 512 -3.99 -0.14 46.00
N PHE A 513 -5.20 0.39 46.00
CA PHE A 513 -5.48 1.83 46.06
C PHE A 513 -4.90 2.47 47.31
N LEU A 514 -5.18 1.91 48.50
CA LEU A 514 -4.63 2.38 49.77
C LEU A 514 -3.10 2.28 49.82
N ALA A 515 -2.53 1.19 49.30
CA ALA A 515 -1.08 1.01 49.21
C ALA A 515 -0.44 2.08 48.32
N LEU A 516 -1.02 2.37 47.15
CA LEU A 516 -0.53 3.41 46.25
C LEU A 516 -0.69 4.82 46.84
N LEU A 517 -1.77 5.09 47.60
CA LEU A 517 -1.94 6.34 48.35
C LEU A 517 -0.90 6.48 49.46
N LYS A 518 -0.63 5.42 50.23
CA LYS A 518 0.39 5.42 51.29
C LYS A 518 1.79 5.66 50.73
N ILE A 519 2.12 5.07 49.59
CA ILE A 519 3.43 5.22 48.94
C ILE A 519 3.49 6.51 48.09
N ARG A 520 2.38 7.22 47.85
CA ARG A 520 2.31 8.45 47.03
C ARG A 520 3.35 9.50 47.42
N LEU A 521 3.49 9.79 48.71
CA LEU A 521 4.48 10.75 49.21
C LEU A 521 5.92 10.27 48.92
N LYS A 522 6.17 8.96 49.06
CA LYS A 522 7.45 8.33 48.75
C LYS A 522 7.74 8.37 47.24
N LEU A 523 6.75 8.16 46.38
CA LEU A 523 6.89 8.29 44.91
C LEU A 523 7.25 9.72 44.51
N ILE A 524 6.59 10.72 45.11
CA ILE A 524 6.90 12.14 44.88
C ILE A 524 8.31 12.48 45.39
N ALA A 525 8.68 11.99 46.58
CA ALA A 525 10.03 12.16 47.13
C ALA A 525 11.10 11.50 46.24
N ASN A 526 10.85 10.29 45.73
CA ASN A 526 11.75 9.59 44.82
C ASN A 526 11.93 10.36 43.50
N LEU A 527 10.85 10.90 42.91
CA LEU A 527 10.94 11.79 41.73
C LEU A 527 11.78 13.04 42.04
N ARG A 528 11.58 13.65 43.21
CA ARG A 528 12.36 14.81 43.67
C ARG A 528 13.84 14.50 43.89
N ASN A 529 14.16 13.28 44.34
CA ASN A 529 15.52 12.79 44.56
C ASN A 529 16.25 12.40 43.28
N ILE A 530 15.52 11.97 42.24
CA ILE A 530 16.08 11.71 40.91
C ILE A 530 16.53 13.03 40.26
N SER A 531 15.71 14.07 40.36
CA SER A 531 15.91 15.39 39.71
C SER A 531 17.34 15.98 39.81
N PRO A 532 18.01 16.04 40.98
CA PRO A 532 19.36 16.62 41.09
C PRO A 532 20.49 15.77 40.47
N ASN A 533 20.24 14.49 40.17
CA ASN A 533 21.21 13.61 39.51
C ASN A 533 21.11 13.70 37.98
N VAL A 534 19.96 14.12 37.46
CA VAL A 534 19.75 14.40 36.04
C VAL A 534 20.73 15.52 35.64
N ARG A 535 21.47 15.30 34.55
CA ARG A 535 22.51 16.17 33.97
C ARG A 535 23.90 16.12 34.61
N LYS A 536 24.10 15.39 35.72
CA LYS A 536 25.45 15.16 36.27
C LYS A 536 26.09 13.98 35.54
N VAL A 537 27.09 14.24 34.67
CA VAL A 537 27.61 13.23 33.71
C VAL A 537 27.92 11.86 34.35
N LYS A 538 28.49 11.83 35.56
CA LYS A 538 28.82 10.59 36.29
C LYS A 538 27.62 9.84 36.90
N LYS A 539 26.50 10.52 37.17
CA LYS A 539 25.32 9.97 37.86
C LYS A 539 24.08 9.88 36.96
N ASP A 540 24.17 10.38 35.74
CA ASP A 540 23.05 10.48 34.80
C ASP A 540 22.98 9.23 33.90
N HIS A 541 21.88 8.49 34.01
CA HIS A 541 21.61 7.26 33.25
C HIS A 541 20.16 7.27 32.75
N ILE A 542 19.90 6.60 31.61
CA ILE A 542 18.54 6.49 31.06
C ILE A 542 17.56 5.79 32.03
N SER A 543 18.08 4.91 32.89
CA SER A 543 17.31 4.24 33.94
C SER A 543 16.63 5.22 34.91
N LEU A 544 17.17 6.42 35.12
CA LEU A 544 16.52 7.47 35.91
C LEU A 544 15.26 8.00 35.22
N THR A 545 15.26 8.12 33.89
CA THR A 545 14.08 8.53 33.11
C THR A 545 13.03 7.43 33.10
N ILE A 546 13.44 6.16 32.95
CA ILE A 546 12.53 5.00 33.02
C ILE A 546 11.88 4.92 34.42
N LYS A 547 12.67 5.07 35.49
CA LYS A 547 12.15 5.15 36.87
C LYS A 547 11.19 6.33 37.05
N ALA A 548 11.50 7.49 36.47
CA ALA A 548 10.61 8.65 36.53
C ALA A 548 9.28 8.40 35.80
N ILE A 549 9.30 7.77 34.63
CA ILE A 549 8.09 7.34 33.90
C ILE A 549 7.28 6.37 34.76
N PHE A 550 7.93 5.35 35.32
CA PHE A 550 7.29 4.35 36.19
C PHE A 550 6.63 4.99 37.42
N PHE A 551 7.34 5.83 38.17
CA PHE A 551 6.76 6.52 39.32
C PHE A 551 5.62 7.46 38.93
N THR A 552 5.71 8.10 37.76
CA THR A 552 4.62 8.95 37.25
C THR A 552 3.39 8.13 36.87
N ALA A 553 3.56 6.95 36.27
CA ALA A 553 2.48 6.00 36.01
C ALA A 553 1.82 5.54 37.32
N CYS A 554 2.60 5.11 38.31
CA CYS A 554 2.08 4.73 39.62
C CYS A 554 1.32 5.86 40.33
N LEU A 555 1.70 7.12 40.11
CA LEU A 555 0.99 8.28 40.68
C LEU A 555 -0.39 8.54 40.03
N ALA A 556 -0.57 8.11 38.78
CA ALA A 556 -1.80 8.28 38.00
C ALA A 556 -2.81 7.13 38.18
N THR A 557 -2.33 5.93 38.46
CA THR A 557 -3.14 4.70 38.58
C THR A 557 -4.22 4.64 39.69
N PRO A 558 -4.11 5.27 40.88
CA PRO A 558 -5.02 4.96 41.99
C PRO A 558 -6.51 5.15 41.67
N ILE A 559 -6.89 6.29 41.10
CA ILE A 559 -8.30 6.63 40.83
C ILE A 559 -8.85 5.80 39.65
N PRO A 560 -8.17 5.70 38.49
CA PRO A 560 -8.57 4.81 37.40
C PRO A 560 -8.72 3.34 37.81
N LEU A 561 -7.81 2.83 38.66
CA LEU A 561 -7.88 1.44 39.14
C LEU A 561 -9.18 1.16 39.90
N MET A 562 -9.63 2.11 40.73
CA MET A 562 -10.90 1.99 41.44
C MET A 562 -12.09 2.00 40.46
N PHE A 563 -12.13 2.93 39.50
CA PHE A 563 -13.22 2.97 38.51
C PHE A 563 -13.27 1.72 37.65
N TYR A 564 -12.12 1.21 37.21
CA TYR A 564 -12.03 -0.03 36.44
C TYR A 564 -12.51 -1.24 37.25
N SER A 565 -12.12 -1.32 38.53
CA SER A 565 -12.52 -2.42 39.41
C SER A 565 -14.02 -2.38 39.75
N VAL A 566 -14.56 -1.18 39.95
CA VAL A 566 -16.01 -0.97 40.14
C VAL A 566 -16.77 -1.32 38.87
N SER A 567 -16.31 -0.87 37.69
CA SER A 567 -16.89 -1.24 36.39
C SER A 567 -17.03 -2.75 36.25
N TYR A 568 -15.96 -3.50 36.52
CA TYR A 568 -15.94 -4.95 36.43
C TYR A 568 -16.94 -5.61 37.41
N ALA A 569 -17.07 -5.08 38.63
CA ALA A 569 -17.95 -5.63 39.66
C ALA A 569 -19.45 -5.35 39.43
N ILE A 570 -19.80 -4.31 38.67
CA ILE A 570 -21.19 -3.93 38.37
C ILE A 570 -21.66 -4.34 36.97
N HIS A 571 -20.86 -5.09 36.22
CA HIS A 571 -21.21 -5.55 34.89
C HIS A 571 -22.29 -6.63 34.95
N VAL A 572 -23.54 -6.25 34.68
CA VAL A 572 -24.72 -7.15 34.72
C VAL A 572 -25.59 -6.87 33.51
N GLU A 573 -26.39 -7.85 33.07
CA GLU A 573 -27.32 -7.79 31.93
C GLU A 573 -28.57 -6.90 32.20
N TYR A 574 -28.35 -5.72 32.79
CA TYR A 574 -29.39 -4.70 32.99
C TYR A 574 -28.94 -3.38 32.31
N PRO A 575 -29.79 -2.74 31.47
CA PRO A 575 -29.35 -1.68 30.55
C PRO A 575 -28.57 -0.53 31.20
N PHE A 576 -29.04 -0.03 32.35
CA PHE A 576 -28.38 1.06 33.08
C PHE A 576 -27.01 0.64 33.63
N TRP A 577 -26.94 -0.50 34.31
CA TRP A 577 -25.73 -0.96 34.97
C TRP A 577 -24.68 -1.45 33.97
N GLN A 578 -25.12 -2.08 32.88
CA GLN A 578 -24.28 -2.38 31.75
C GLN A 578 -23.68 -1.09 31.16
N SER A 579 -24.51 -0.07 30.92
CA SER A 579 -24.06 1.23 30.42
C SER A 579 -23.07 1.93 31.35
N LEU A 580 -23.35 1.91 32.66
CA LEU A 580 -22.47 2.48 33.67
C LEU A 580 -21.13 1.73 33.73
N SER A 581 -21.16 0.39 33.67
CA SER A 581 -19.93 -0.42 33.66
C SER A 581 -19.04 -0.08 32.47
N VAL A 582 -19.59 -0.08 31.25
CA VAL A 582 -18.88 0.22 30.01
C VAL A 582 -18.34 1.66 30.02
N SER A 583 -19.16 2.61 30.50
CA SER A 583 -18.74 4.01 30.61
C SER A 583 -17.57 4.18 31.57
N LEU A 584 -17.62 3.54 32.74
CA LEU A 584 -16.53 3.58 33.72
C LEU A 584 -15.25 2.90 33.22
N GLU A 585 -15.37 1.84 32.42
CA GLU A 585 -14.22 1.16 31.82
C GLU A 585 -13.46 2.08 30.86
N TYR A 586 -14.15 2.59 29.83
CA TYR A 586 -13.56 3.52 28.85
C TYR A 586 -13.11 4.83 29.51
N GLY A 587 -13.93 5.35 30.42
CA GLY A 587 -13.62 6.56 31.17
C GLY A 587 -12.37 6.40 32.04
N ALA A 588 -12.16 5.25 32.69
CA ALA A 588 -10.97 5.00 33.50
C ALA A 588 -9.68 5.02 32.66
N ALA A 589 -9.69 4.43 31.46
CA ALA A 589 -8.54 4.46 30.55
C ALA A 589 -8.18 5.89 30.10
N ILE A 590 -9.20 6.68 29.73
CA ILE A 590 -9.04 8.09 29.36
C ILE A 590 -8.51 8.91 30.55
N LEU A 591 -9.12 8.72 31.72
CA LEU A 591 -8.73 9.40 32.96
C LEU A 591 -7.28 9.09 33.35
N TRP A 592 -6.85 7.84 33.19
CA TRP A 592 -5.46 7.45 33.44
C TRP A 592 -4.49 8.24 32.56
N GLY A 593 -4.75 8.33 31.25
CA GLY A 593 -3.91 9.10 30.32
C GLY A 593 -3.82 10.58 30.69
N MET A 594 -4.94 11.18 31.09
CA MET A 594 -4.96 12.59 31.51
C MET A 594 -4.26 12.82 32.86
N LEU A 595 -4.48 11.95 33.85
CA LEU A 595 -3.79 12.00 35.15
C LEU A 595 -2.30 11.74 35.01
N PHE A 596 -1.88 10.88 34.09
CA PHE A 596 -0.47 10.65 33.76
C PHE A 596 0.18 11.91 33.19
N LEU A 597 -0.51 12.60 32.27
CA LEU A 597 -0.04 13.88 31.74
C LEU A 597 0.03 14.96 32.84
N GLN A 598 -0.99 15.04 33.71
CA GLN A 598 -0.99 15.96 34.85
C GLN A 598 0.14 15.66 35.85
N ALA A 599 0.37 14.39 36.18
CA ALA A 599 1.45 13.97 37.07
C ALA A 599 2.84 14.28 36.46
N SER A 600 2.99 14.15 35.15
CA SER A 600 4.21 14.49 34.41
C SER A 600 4.55 15.98 34.45
N LEU A 601 3.54 16.86 34.59
CA LEU A 601 3.66 18.32 34.68
C LEU A 601 3.93 18.86 36.10
N LYS A 602 3.98 17.99 37.12
CA LYS A 602 4.32 18.41 38.49
C LYS A 602 5.73 18.98 38.58
N ASP A 603 5.97 19.80 39.58
CA ASP A 603 7.28 20.42 39.80
C ASP A 603 8.33 19.33 40.06
N ARG A 604 9.46 19.39 39.35
CA ARG A 604 10.48 18.33 39.29
C ARG A 604 9.98 16.98 38.72
N GLY A 605 8.85 16.97 38.01
CA GLY A 605 8.32 15.82 37.30
C GLY A 605 9.04 15.51 35.99
N LEU A 606 8.49 14.56 35.23
CA LEU A 606 9.08 14.07 33.99
C LEU A 606 9.26 15.17 32.93
N ILE A 607 8.21 15.96 32.67
CA ILE A 607 8.23 16.99 31.62
C ILE A 607 9.20 18.14 31.97
N PRO A 608 9.16 18.76 33.16
CA PRO A 608 10.07 19.86 33.48
C PRO A 608 11.56 19.47 33.51
N VAL A 609 11.87 18.27 34.02
CA VAL A 609 13.26 17.86 34.32
C VAL A 609 13.88 17.03 33.19
N HIS A 610 13.19 16.00 32.71
CA HIS A 610 13.74 15.06 31.73
C HIS A 610 13.51 15.54 30.30
N PHE A 611 12.27 15.92 29.94
CA PHE A 611 11.94 16.29 28.56
C PHE A 611 12.13 17.78 28.25
N ARG A 612 12.03 18.63 29.27
CA ARG A 612 12.27 20.08 29.22
C ARG A 612 11.43 20.76 28.14
N TRP A 613 10.12 20.52 28.17
CA TRP A 613 9.17 21.25 27.31
C TRP A 613 9.24 22.76 27.59
N ASP A 614 8.66 23.57 26.72
CA ASP A 614 8.63 25.01 26.92
C ASP A 614 7.95 25.40 28.24
N THR A 615 8.60 26.31 28.98
CA THR A 615 8.15 26.70 30.33
C THR A 615 6.84 27.48 30.30
N HIS A 616 6.57 28.23 29.22
CA HIS A 616 5.31 28.95 29.07
C HIS A 616 4.16 27.97 28.82
N LEU A 617 4.35 27.01 27.90
CA LEU A 617 3.39 25.93 27.68
C LEU A 617 3.08 25.16 28.98
N GLN A 618 4.09 24.84 29.79
CA GLN A 618 3.88 24.17 31.08
C GLN A 618 3.03 25.01 32.05
N LYS A 619 3.30 26.32 32.14
CA LYS A 619 2.56 27.25 33.01
C LYS A 619 1.09 27.39 32.61
N SER A 620 0.78 27.35 31.30
CA SER A 620 -0.60 27.38 30.81
C SER A 620 -1.30 26.02 30.90
N LEU A 621 -0.60 24.92 30.60
CA LEU A 621 -1.18 23.57 30.55
C LEU A 621 -1.49 23.01 31.95
N LYS A 622 -0.62 23.23 32.95
CA LYS A 622 -0.78 22.69 34.31
C LYS A 622 -2.10 23.09 34.99
N PRO A 623 -2.49 24.38 35.08
CA PRO A 623 -3.77 24.78 35.69
C PRO A 623 -4.97 24.37 34.83
N ASN A 624 -4.85 24.44 33.49
CA ASN A 624 -5.95 24.08 32.60
C ASN A 624 -6.26 22.58 32.62
N MET A 625 -5.27 21.74 32.86
CA MET A 625 -5.45 20.29 32.98
C MET A 625 -6.28 19.91 34.22
N GLN A 626 -6.22 20.67 35.31
CA GLN A 626 -6.92 20.33 36.56
C GLN A 626 -8.44 20.40 36.41
N TRP A 627 -8.98 21.49 35.87
CA TRP A 627 -10.42 21.61 35.64
C TRP A 627 -10.88 20.73 34.47
N PHE A 628 -10.06 20.62 33.42
CA PHE A 628 -10.38 19.84 32.23
C PHE A 628 -10.58 18.37 32.57
N ILE A 629 -9.68 17.76 33.36
CA ILE A 629 -9.78 16.33 33.73
C ILE A 629 -11.16 16.00 34.32
N TRP A 630 -11.59 16.75 35.34
CA TRP A 630 -12.81 16.42 36.06
C TRP A 630 -14.07 16.78 35.27
N CYS A 631 -14.05 17.91 34.55
CA CYS A 631 -15.16 18.31 33.69
C CYS A 631 -15.32 17.35 32.51
N PHE A 632 -14.24 17.08 31.78
CA PHE A 632 -14.23 16.17 30.64
C PHE A 632 -14.62 14.76 31.07
N PHE A 633 -14.00 14.20 32.11
CA PHE A 633 -14.33 12.86 32.60
C PHE A 633 -15.81 12.73 32.95
N THR A 634 -16.38 13.66 33.72
CA THR A 634 -17.80 13.60 34.12
C THR A 634 -18.73 13.68 32.91
N LEU A 635 -18.46 14.59 31.97
CA LEU A 635 -19.26 14.74 30.76
C LEU A 635 -19.12 13.54 29.81
N THR A 636 -17.93 12.95 29.69
CA THR A 636 -17.70 11.75 28.89
C THR A 636 -18.41 10.53 29.48
N ILE A 637 -18.40 10.35 30.80
CA ILE A 637 -19.18 9.30 31.46
C ILE A 637 -20.67 9.50 31.19
N ALA A 638 -21.19 10.73 31.36
CA ALA A 638 -22.59 11.03 31.08
C ALA A 638 -22.96 10.73 29.61
N ALA A 639 -22.12 11.16 28.67
CA ALA A 639 -22.30 10.94 27.23
C ALA A 639 -22.28 9.45 26.85
N LEU A 640 -21.37 8.67 27.42
CA LEU A 640 -21.29 7.23 27.21
C LEU A 640 -22.53 6.51 27.78
N ILE A 641 -22.98 6.85 28.99
CA ILE A 641 -24.17 6.26 29.60
C ILE A 641 -25.40 6.49 28.71
N THR A 642 -25.62 7.73 28.28
CA THR A 642 -26.75 8.08 27.42
C THR A 642 -26.70 7.40 26.06
N GLU A 643 -25.51 7.07 25.57
CA GLU A 643 -25.32 6.41 24.28
C GLU A 643 -25.58 4.90 24.40
N THR A 644 -25.05 4.24 25.43
CA THR A 644 -25.14 2.79 25.60
C THR A 644 -26.46 2.31 26.24
N TYR A 645 -27.23 3.19 26.89
CA TYR A 645 -28.47 2.80 27.61
C TYR A 645 -29.53 2.17 26.69
N GLY A 646 -29.52 2.49 25.39
CA GLY A 646 -30.35 1.84 24.38
C GLY A 646 -31.72 2.47 24.17
N GLU A 647 -32.13 3.43 25.00
CA GLU A 647 -33.39 4.17 24.83
C GLU A 647 -33.23 5.34 23.85
N PRO A 648 -33.93 5.36 22.71
CA PRO A 648 -33.80 6.40 21.69
C PRO A 648 -34.05 7.80 22.26
N ALA A 649 -35.09 7.98 23.08
CA ALA A 649 -35.46 9.28 23.62
C ALA A 649 -34.32 9.94 24.44
N ILE A 650 -33.54 9.16 25.19
CA ILE A 650 -32.42 9.68 25.99
C ILE A 650 -31.20 9.95 25.11
N ARG A 651 -30.94 9.07 24.14
CA ARG A 651 -29.83 9.20 23.18
C ARG A 651 -30.00 10.43 22.29
N GLU A 652 -31.21 10.67 21.81
CA GLU A 652 -31.55 11.72 20.84
C GLU A 652 -31.63 13.13 21.43
N GLY A 653 -31.78 13.28 22.75
CA GLY A 653 -31.78 14.58 23.43
C GLY A 653 -30.57 14.75 24.36
N LEU A 654 -30.63 14.17 25.57
CA LEU A 654 -29.61 14.35 26.61
C LEU A 654 -28.22 13.87 26.16
N GLY A 655 -28.16 12.77 25.39
CA GLY A 655 -26.90 12.29 24.83
C GLY A 655 -26.22 13.31 23.92
N ARG A 656 -26.96 13.98 23.04
CA ARG A 656 -26.39 15.01 22.17
C ARG A 656 -25.89 16.22 22.95
N VAL A 657 -26.67 16.67 23.95
CA VAL A 657 -26.25 17.79 24.80
C VAL A 657 -24.94 17.46 25.52
N THR A 658 -24.82 16.27 26.08
CA THR A 658 -23.57 15.86 26.75
C THR A 658 -22.40 15.77 25.76
N TYR A 659 -22.57 15.25 24.54
CA TYR A 659 -21.52 15.25 23.50
C TYR A 659 -21.12 16.66 23.03
N ILE A 660 -22.09 17.56 22.84
CA ILE A 660 -21.83 18.97 22.53
C ILE A 660 -21.02 19.60 23.66
N MET A 661 -21.37 19.32 24.92
CA MET A 661 -20.65 19.82 26.08
C MET A 661 -19.24 19.25 26.18
N VAL A 662 -19.01 17.96 25.87
CA VAL A 662 -17.67 17.35 25.78
C VAL A 662 -16.82 18.05 24.71
N SER A 663 -17.39 18.25 23.52
CA SER A 663 -16.70 18.90 22.40
C SER A 663 -16.38 20.36 22.69
N PHE A 664 -17.33 21.08 23.31
CA PHE A 664 -17.16 22.47 23.75
C PHE A 664 -16.10 22.60 24.84
N THR A 665 -16.11 21.69 25.83
CA THR A 665 -15.10 21.62 26.89
C THR A 665 -13.70 21.39 26.30
N THR A 666 -13.59 20.54 25.28
CA THR A 666 -12.34 20.28 24.55
C THR A 666 -11.87 21.52 23.79
N ALA A 667 -12.76 22.21 23.08
CA ALA A 667 -12.44 23.45 22.38
C ALA A 667 -11.94 24.53 23.34
N ILE A 668 -12.61 24.74 24.48
CA ILE A 668 -12.19 25.69 25.52
C ILE A 668 -10.82 25.32 26.09
N PHE A 669 -10.57 24.05 26.35
CA PHE A 669 -9.27 23.60 26.85
C PHE A 669 -8.13 23.97 25.89
N PHE A 670 -8.30 23.72 24.59
CA PHE A 670 -7.28 24.10 23.61
C PHE A 670 -7.16 25.62 23.45
N LEU A 671 -8.26 26.37 23.42
CA LEU A 671 -8.25 27.84 23.33
C LEU A 671 -7.59 28.52 24.54
N ARG A 672 -7.82 27.99 25.75
CA ARG A 672 -7.20 28.51 26.99
C ARG A 672 -5.74 28.10 27.14
N THR A 673 -5.36 26.96 26.58
CA THR A 673 -3.99 26.44 26.68
C THR A 673 -3.06 27.03 25.62
N PHE A 674 -3.56 27.20 24.38
CA PHE A 674 -2.81 27.70 23.23
C PHE A 674 -3.50 28.98 22.72
N HIS A 675 -2.97 30.16 23.05
CA HIS A 675 -3.57 31.43 22.64
C HIS A 675 -3.65 31.55 21.11
N LEU A 676 -4.81 31.98 20.57
CA LEU A 676 -5.08 32.06 19.13
C LEU A 676 -4.03 32.88 18.34
N LYS A 677 -3.49 33.93 18.97
CA LYS A 677 -2.44 34.79 18.37
C LYS A 677 -1.14 34.03 18.14
N ASP A 678 -0.78 33.10 19.02
CA ASP A 678 0.44 32.29 18.92
C ASP A 678 0.32 31.20 17.83
N ILE A 679 -0.92 30.79 17.48
CA ILE A 679 -1.20 29.81 16.42
C ILE A 679 -1.04 30.44 15.02
N LEU A 680 -1.60 31.65 14.84
CA LEU A 680 -1.65 32.34 13.54
C LEU A 680 -0.33 33.03 13.19
N LYS A 681 0.29 33.75 14.13
CA LYS A 681 1.60 34.42 13.94
C LYS A 681 2.47 34.19 15.18
N PRO A 682 3.38 33.21 15.16
CA PRO A 682 4.23 32.95 16.31
C PRO A 682 5.15 34.15 16.55
N ARG A 683 4.90 34.90 17.63
CA ARG A 683 5.81 35.96 18.11
C ARG A 683 7.09 35.39 18.73
N ARG A 684 7.15 34.07 18.93
CA ARG A 684 8.22 33.34 19.61
C ARG A 684 8.47 31.98 18.95
N PRO A 685 9.66 31.38 19.08
CA PRO A 685 9.95 30.04 18.58
C PRO A 685 9.18 28.98 19.39
N VAL A 686 7.97 28.67 18.96
CA VAL A 686 7.12 27.61 19.55
C VAL A 686 7.41 26.27 18.85
N THR A 687 7.41 25.16 19.59
CA THR A 687 7.57 23.82 19.00
C THR A 687 6.42 23.50 18.05
N LEU A 688 6.73 22.96 16.86
CA LEU A 688 5.77 22.57 15.81
C LEU A 688 4.48 21.86 16.31
N PRO A 689 4.53 20.84 17.21
CA PRO A 689 3.31 20.21 17.74
C PRO A 689 2.39 21.17 18.52
N ALA A 690 2.96 22.15 19.24
CA ALA A 690 2.18 23.14 19.97
C ALA A 690 1.46 24.17 19.06
N ARG A 691 1.74 24.14 17.74
CA ARG A 691 1.01 24.91 16.73
C ARG A 691 -0.02 24.06 16.00
N ILE A 692 0.36 22.86 15.57
CA ILE A 692 -0.49 22.00 14.73
C ILE A 692 -1.65 21.40 15.53
N ILE A 693 -1.38 20.88 16.73
CA ILE A 693 -2.41 20.22 17.56
C ILE A 693 -3.62 21.14 17.81
N PRO A 694 -3.48 22.38 18.30
CA PRO A 694 -4.64 23.25 18.51
C PRO A 694 -5.27 23.74 17.20
N ALA A 695 -4.48 23.93 16.13
CA ALA A 695 -5.00 24.35 14.81
C ALA A 695 -5.95 23.31 14.19
N ILE A 696 -5.82 22.03 14.56
CA ILE A 696 -6.70 20.95 14.10
C ILE A 696 -7.80 20.68 15.15
N ALA A 697 -7.44 20.59 16.43
CA ALA A 697 -8.37 20.19 17.48
C ALA A 697 -9.51 21.19 17.69
N ILE A 698 -9.26 22.50 17.53
CA ILE A 698 -10.30 23.54 17.71
C ILE A 698 -11.34 23.47 16.58
N PRO A 699 -10.98 23.55 15.28
CA PRO A 699 -11.95 23.37 14.19
C PRO A 699 -12.66 22.02 14.24
N MET A 700 -11.95 20.94 14.56
CA MET A 700 -12.56 19.61 14.71
C MET A 700 -13.63 19.59 15.80
N SER A 701 -13.37 20.20 16.96
CA SER A 701 -14.35 20.28 18.05
C SER A 701 -15.60 21.08 17.65
N VAL A 702 -15.42 22.19 16.90
CA VAL A 702 -16.55 22.98 16.38
C VAL A 702 -17.34 22.19 15.33
N PHE A 703 -16.65 21.48 14.44
CA PHE A 703 -17.26 20.63 13.42
C PHE A 703 -18.12 19.52 14.06
N LEU A 704 -17.63 18.85 15.10
CA LEU A 704 -18.39 17.85 15.87
C LEU A 704 -19.65 18.44 16.52
N ILE A 705 -19.58 19.66 17.05
CA ILE A 705 -20.76 20.36 17.60
C ILE A 705 -21.81 20.59 16.52
N VAL A 706 -21.39 21.06 15.33
CA VAL A 706 -22.29 21.33 14.20
C VAL A 706 -22.93 20.03 13.69
N LEU A 707 -22.15 18.96 13.48
CA LEU A 707 -22.68 17.66 13.05
C LEU A 707 -23.68 17.09 14.06
N SER A 708 -23.34 17.15 15.35
CA SER A 708 -24.25 16.69 16.41
C SER A 708 -25.54 17.49 16.40
N TYR A 709 -25.50 18.81 16.16
CA TYR A 709 -26.68 19.65 16.04
C TYR A 709 -27.55 19.30 14.81
N LEU A 710 -26.91 19.01 13.67
CA LEU A 710 -27.60 18.70 12.41
C LEU A 710 -28.26 17.31 12.39
N GLY A 711 -27.92 16.41 13.32
CA GLY A 711 -28.50 15.06 13.42
C GLY A 711 -27.58 13.93 12.98
N TYR A 712 -26.34 14.25 12.60
CA TYR A 712 -25.28 13.30 12.24
C TYR A 712 -24.60 12.72 13.50
N GLN A 713 -25.41 12.15 14.39
CA GLN A 713 -24.93 11.68 15.69
C GLN A 713 -23.99 10.49 15.54
N TYR A 714 -24.28 9.53 14.66
CA TYR A 714 -23.37 8.41 14.38
C TYR A 714 -21.99 8.91 13.91
N THR A 715 -21.97 9.79 12.91
CA THR A 715 -20.74 10.43 12.40
C THR A 715 -19.99 11.19 13.48
N THR A 716 -20.71 11.92 14.34
CA THR A 716 -20.09 12.67 15.46
C THR A 716 -19.36 11.72 16.40
N LEU A 717 -19.96 10.58 16.75
CA LEU A 717 -19.37 9.61 17.69
C LEU A 717 -18.11 8.97 17.13
N GLU A 718 -18.18 8.47 15.89
CA GLU A 718 -17.01 7.86 15.24
C GLU A 718 -15.89 8.89 15.07
N MET A 719 -16.18 10.10 14.58
CA MET A 719 -15.17 11.16 14.44
C MET A 719 -14.58 11.58 15.78
N ALA A 720 -15.38 11.65 16.85
CA ALA A 720 -14.89 11.96 18.19
C ALA A 720 -13.94 10.87 18.73
N LYS A 721 -14.28 9.59 18.52
CA LYS A 721 -13.42 8.44 18.86
C LYS A 721 -12.08 8.51 18.12
N TYR A 722 -12.08 8.70 16.80
CA TYR A 722 -10.85 8.81 16.01
C TYR A 722 -10.02 10.04 16.40
N SER A 723 -10.68 11.17 16.71
CA SER A 723 -10.02 12.39 17.21
C SER A 723 -9.32 12.14 18.56
N LEU A 724 -9.99 11.48 19.50
CA LEU A 724 -9.41 11.13 20.81
C LEU A 724 -8.22 10.18 20.68
N LEU A 725 -8.34 9.14 19.85
CA LEU A 725 -7.26 8.18 19.61
C LEU A 725 -6.06 8.82 18.90
N SER A 726 -6.32 9.75 17.97
CA SER A 726 -5.28 10.56 17.31
C SER A 726 -4.54 11.44 18.32
N LEU A 727 -5.26 12.11 19.24
CA LEU A 727 -4.65 12.92 20.29
C LEU A 727 -3.79 12.06 21.24
N ALA A 728 -4.30 10.90 21.66
CA ALA A 728 -3.55 9.95 22.49
C ALA A 728 -2.26 9.47 21.81
N THR A 729 -2.33 9.15 20.50
CA THR A 729 -1.20 8.75 19.68
C THR A 729 -0.15 9.85 19.55
N LEU A 730 -0.57 11.09 19.31
CA LEU A 730 0.33 12.24 19.25
C LEU A 730 1.03 12.47 20.59
N ILE A 731 0.29 12.39 21.71
CA ILE A 731 0.88 12.47 23.06
C ILE A 731 1.89 11.34 23.26
N PHE A 732 1.54 10.10 22.93
CA PHE A 732 2.45 8.96 23.03
C PHE A 732 3.73 9.19 22.23
N CYS A 733 3.63 9.64 20.97
CA CYS A 733 4.78 9.96 20.13
C CYS A 733 5.65 11.08 20.72
N LEU A 734 5.05 12.09 21.36
CA LEU A 734 5.79 13.15 22.06
C LEU A 734 6.58 12.62 23.25
N TYR A 735 6.03 11.67 24.01
CA TYR A 735 6.74 11.00 25.12
C TYR A 735 7.84 10.08 24.61
N LEU A 736 7.59 9.34 23.52
CA LEU A 736 8.58 8.51 22.85
C LEU A 736 9.76 9.36 22.36
N TYR A 737 9.48 10.46 21.64
CA TYR A 737 10.47 11.43 21.22
C TYR A 737 11.28 11.99 22.40
N GLY A 738 10.59 12.42 23.47
CA GLY A 738 11.24 12.93 24.68
C GLY A 738 12.19 11.92 25.32
N THR A 739 11.79 10.65 25.38
CA THR A 739 12.57 9.56 25.98
C THR A 739 13.79 9.21 25.14
N VAL A 740 13.62 9.04 23.82
CA VAL A 740 14.72 8.70 22.91
C VAL A 740 15.71 9.86 22.82
N ARG A 741 15.23 11.11 22.68
CA ARG A 741 16.07 12.31 22.71
C ARG A 741 16.88 12.39 24.00
N ARG A 742 16.26 12.04 25.13
CA ARG A 742 16.94 12.01 26.42
C ARG A 742 18.08 10.99 26.43
N SER A 743 17.86 9.80 25.86
CA SER A 743 18.90 8.77 25.70
C SER A 743 20.11 9.31 24.91
N PHE A 744 19.87 9.88 23.73
CA PHE A 744 20.92 10.49 22.91
C PHE A 744 21.66 11.62 23.64
N SER A 745 20.94 12.50 24.32
CA SER A 745 21.56 13.60 25.07
C SER A 745 22.51 13.14 26.19
N ILE A 746 22.29 11.94 26.74
CA ILE A 746 23.17 11.34 27.76
C ILE A 746 24.41 10.74 27.08
N SER A 747 24.22 10.02 25.98
CA SER A 747 25.32 9.45 25.18
C SER A 747 26.27 10.53 24.65
N GLU A 748 25.73 11.61 24.08
CA GLU A 748 26.51 12.77 23.60
C GLU A 748 27.40 13.35 24.70
N ARG A 749 26.85 13.54 25.91
CA ARG A 749 27.60 14.10 27.05
C ARG A 749 28.70 13.18 27.55
N ARG A 750 28.51 11.86 27.44
CA ARG A 750 29.54 10.87 27.81
C ARG A 750 30.68 10.88 26.81
N ILE A 751 30.36 10.86 25.51
CA ILE A 751 31.37 10.94 24.44
C ILE A 751 32.15 12.25 24.54
N ALA A 752 31.47 13.37 24.81
CA ALA A 752 32.14 14.65 25.05
C ALA A 752 33.10 14.62 26.24
N LEU A 753 32.75 13.89 27.31
CA LEU A 753 33.58 13.76 28.50
C LEU A 753 34.80 12.86 28.26
N THR A 754 34.64 11.69 27.61
CA THR A 754 35.78 10.82 27.28
C THR A 754 36.77 11.52 26.38
N ARG A 755 36.30 12.23 25.33
CA ARG A 755 37.18 13.01 24.45
C ARG A 755 37.88 14.16 25.18
N ALA A 756 37.20 14.83 26.12
CA ALA A 756 37.83 15.87 26.93
C ALA A 756 38.88 15.29 27.90
N GLN A 757 38.68 14.07 28.40
CA GLN A 757 39.67 13.35 29.20
C GLN A 757 40.86 12.89 28.37
N GLU A 758 40.63 12.33 27.18
CA GLU A 758 41.66 11.97 26.21
C GLU A 758 42.49 13.18 25.82
N LYS A 759 41.87 14.32 25.53
CA LYS A 759 42.57 15.58 25.24
C LYS A 759 43.42 16.05 26.44
N ARG A 760 42.90 15.97 27.67
CA ARG A 760 43.67 16.30 28.87
C ARG A 760 44.81 15.31 29.13
N ALA A 761 44.61 14.02 28.88
CA ALA A 761 45.64 12.99 29.02
C ALA A 761 46.73 13.16 27.95
N ALA A 762 46.37 13.48 26.70
CA ALA A 762 47.31 13.80 25.63
C ALA A 762 48.09 15.10 25.90
N HIS A 763 47.43 16.13 26.46
CA HIS A 763 48.12 17.34 26.92
C HIS A 763 49.01 17.08 28.14
N ALA A 764 48.58 16.24 29.08
CA ALA A 764 49.39 15.86 30.24
C ALA A 764 50.58 14.98 29.84
N ALA A 765 50.39 14.05 28.89
CA ALA A 765 51.45 13.22 28.33
C ALA A 765 52.46 14.04 27.52
N SER A 766 52.00 15.00 26.71
CA SER A 766 52.90 15.94 26.02
C SER A 766 53.58 16.93 26.97
N SER A 767 52.93 17.31 28.08
CA SER A 767 53.57 18.14 29.12
C SER A 767 54.54 17.35 30.00
N ALA A 768 54.27 16.07 30.28
CA ALA A 768 55.18 15.18 31.00
C ALA A 768 56.39 14.81 30.13
N ALA A 769 56.19 14.53 28.84
CA ALA A 769 57.29 14.37 27.88
C ALA A 769 58.14 15.64 27.76
N LYS A 770 57.55 16.84 27.87
CA LYS A 770 58.29 18.11 27.96
C LYS A 770 59.10 18.30 29.25
N ILE A 771 58.74 17.63 30.35
CA ILE A 771 59.51 17.66 31.61
C ILE A 771 60.71 16.70 31.53
N ASP A 772 60.62 15.62 30.75
CA ASP A 772 61.71 14.68 30.45
C ASP A 772 62.68 15.18 29.35
N LEU A 773 62.22 16.05 28.44
CA LEU A 773 63.02 16.65 27.35
C LEU A 773 64.02 17.73 27.81
N ASN A 774 64.16 18.00 29.11
CA ASN A 774 65.19 18.91 29.61
C ASN A 774 66.62 18.32 29.50
N GLU A 775 66.79 17.06 29.09
CA GLU A 775 68.12 16.48 28.82
C GLU A 775 68.54 16.51 27.35
N HIS A 776 67.64 16.46 26.33
CA HIS A 776 68.02 16.50 24.89
C HIS A 776 67.04 17.33 24.02
N PRO A 777 67.49 18.38 23.27
CA PRO A 777 66.57 19.34 22.63
C PRO A 777 66.02 18.99 21.24
N GLU A 778 66.36 17.85 20.62
CA GLU A 778 66.20 17.69 19.15
C GLU A 778 65.04 16.83 18.64
N GLU A 779 64.23 16.18 19.48
CA GLU A 779 63.07 15.40 18.99
C GLU A 779 61.74 15.89 19.57
N ALA A 780 61.19 16.95 18.97
CA ALA A 780 59.80 17.34 19.16
C ALA A 780 58.89 16.41 18.35
N LEU A 781 58.23 15.46 19.03
CA LEU A 781 57.15 14.65 18.44
C LEU A 781 56.04 15.55 17.85
N PRO A 782 55.51 15.22 16.65
CA PRO A 782 54.47 16.02 16.02
C PRO A 782 53.20 16.04 16.89
N ALA A 783 52.65 17.24 17.08
CA ALA A 783 51.36 17.41 17.72
C ALA A 783 50.30 16.64 16.91
N VAL A 784 49.69 15.62 17.53
CA VAL A 784 48.55 14.92 16.95
C VAL A 784 47.40 15.92 16.86
N ASP A 785 47.17 16.46 15.67
CA ASP A 785 45.98 17.22 15.33
C ASP A 785 44.81 16.24 15.31
N VAL A 786 44.19 16.03 16.47
CA VAL A 786 42.90 15.35 16.55
C VAL A 786 41.90 16.30 15.92
N GLU A 787 41.67 16.11 14.62
CA GLU A 787 40.68 16.81 13.80
C GLU A 787 39.36 16.82 14.58
N ALA A 788 39.02 17.99 15.12
CA ALA A 788 37.89 18.13 16.03
C ALA A 788 36.60 18.05 15.22
N ILE A 789 36.08 16.84 15.00
CA ILE A 789 34.71 16.65 14.52
C ILE A 789 33.79 17.41 15.50
N ASP A 790 33.21 18.52 15.03
CA ASP A 790 32.41 19.43 15.84
C ASP A 790 31.23 18.67 16.47
N LEU A 791 31.30 18.36 17.77
CA LEU A 791 30.23 17.63 18.48
C LEU A 791 28.85 18.30 18.33
N ARG A 792 28.81 19.60 17.98
CA ARG A 792 27.57 20.34 17.74
C ARG A 792 26.90 19.93 16.42
N THR A 793 27.64 19.55 15.39
CA THR A 793 27.09 19.12 14.09
C THR A 793 26.40 17.76 14.21
N ILE A 794 27.03 16.80 14.90
CA ILE A 794 26.45 15.48 15.19
C ILE A 794 25.13 15.63 15.97
N SER A 795 25.11 16.42 17.05
CA SER A 795 23.92 16.62 17.90
C SER A 795 22.71 17.20 17.14
N ASN A 796 22.94 18.13 16.21
CA ASN A 796 21.85 18.71 15.42
C ASN A 796 21.28 17.69 14.41
N GLN A 797 22.15 16.88 13.80
CA GLN A 797 21.77 15.81 12.89
C GLN A 797 20.96 14.70 13.58
N THR A 798 21.40 14.20 14.76
CA THR A 798 20.65 13.18 15.52
C THR A 798 19.25 13.64 15.91
N ASN A 799 19.11 14.90 16.35
CA ASN A 799 17.80 15.44 16.72
C ASN A 799 16.85 15.53 15.51
N LEU A 800 17.36 15.80 14.31
CA LEU A 800 16.56 15.85 13.10
C LEU A 800 16.11 14.45 12.67
N LEU A 801 17.04 13.50 12.58
CA LEU A 801 16.74 12.10 12.26
C LEU A 801 15.71 11.51 13.23
N LEU A 802 15.86 11.80 14.52
CA LEU A 802 14.92 11.36 15.53
C LEU A 802 13.53 11.98 15.33
N LYS A 803 13.44 13.27 15.04
CA LYS A 803 12.15 13.92 14.73
C LYS A 803 11.50 13.28 13.51
N MET A 804 12.28 12.97 12.46
CA MET A 804 11.77 12.29 11.28
C MET A 804 11.21 10.91 11.60
N LEU A 805 11.99 10.07 12.28
CA LEU A 805 11.57 8.73 12.65
C LEU A 805 10.28 8.75 13.47
N ILE A 806 10.18 9.64 14.46
CA ILE A 806 8.96 9.76 15.27
C ILE A 806 7.79 10.32 14.46
N THR A 807 8.03 11.23 13.51
CA THR A 807 6.97 11.77 12.65
C THR A 807 6.44 10.71 11.68
N ILE A 808 7.32 9.86 11.14
CA ILE A 808 6.95 8.70 10.31
C ILE A 808 6.15 7.70 11.14
N ILE A 809 6.61 7.35 12.34
CA ILE A 809 5.87 6.45 13.25
C ILE A 809 4.49 7.04 13.58
N ALA A 810 4.42 8.33 13.90
CA ALA A 810 3.15 9.01 14.16
C ALA A 810 2.25 9.00 12.92
N GLY A 811 2.80 9.23 11.72
CA GLY A 811 2.07 9.17 10.46
C GLY A 811 1.50 7.79 10.17
N ILE A 812 2.28 6.72 10.37
CA ILE A 812 1.84 5.33 10.21
C ILE A 812 0.76 4.98 11.23
N MET A 813 0.92 5.39 12.49
CA MET A 813 -0.10 5.15 13.53
C MET A 813 -1.40 5.91 13.21
N LEU A 814 -1.32 7.17 12.80
CA LEU A 814 -2.49 7.95 12.39
C LEU A 814 -3.15 7.38 11.13
N TRP A 815 -2.37 6.93 10.14
CA TRP A 815 -2.89 6.27 8.95
C TRP A 815 -3.72 5.04 9.33
N ASN A 816 -3.19 4.17 10.19
CA ASN A 816 -3.93 2.99 10.66
C ASN A 816 -5.21 3.33 11.44
N ILE A 817 -5.24 4.46 12.16
CA ILE A 817 -6.44 4.92 12.88
C ILE A 817 -7.51 5.39 11.90
N TRP A 818 -7.12 6.15 10.87
CA TRP A 818 -8.07 6.76 9.92
C TRP A 818 -8.39 5.87 8.71
N SER A 819 -7.62 4.81 8.46
CA SER A 819 -7.84 3.91 7.31
C SER A 819 -9.20 3.21 7.33
N GLU A 820 -9.76 2.93 8.51
CA GLU A 820 -11.11 2.37 8.65
C GLU A 820 -12.19 3.33 8.14
N LEU A 821 -11.96 4.65 8.25
CA LEU A 821 -12.88 5.67 7.77
C LEU A 821 -12.76 5.89 6.25
N PHE A 822 -11.62 5.59 5.63
CA PHE A 822 -11.43 5.77 4.19
C PHE A 822 -12.38 4.93 3.35
N LEU A 823 -12.76 3.73 3.83
CA LEU A 823 -13.79 2.91 3.20
C LEU A 823 -15.15 3.62 3.12
N ALA A 824 -15.45 4.53 4.05
CA ALA A 824 -16.67 5.32 4.02
C ALA A 824 -16.65 6.44 2.98
N PHE A 825 -15.46 6.93 2.61
CA PHE A 825 -15.31 7.95 1.56
C PHE A 825 -15.48 7.39 0.15
N GLU A 826 -15.57 6.06 -0.03
CA GLU A 826 -15.90 5.43 -1.32
C GLU A 826 -17.24 5.93 -1.89
N ARG A 827 -18.18 6.38 -1.05
CA ARG A 827 -19.41 7.06 -1.49
C ARG A 827 -19.13 8.30 -2.34
N LEU A 828 -18.05 9.03 -2.07
CA LEU A 828 -17.66 10.22 -2.82
C LEU A 828 -17.19 9.88 -4.25
N ASP A 829 -16.84 8.62 -4.51
CA ASP A 829 -16.52 8.12 -5.84
C ASP A 829 -17.78 7.95 -6.70
N THR A 830 -18.96 7.83 -6.08
CA THR A 830 -20.24 7.77 -6.81
C THR A 830 -20.77 9.13 -7.27
N ILE A 831 -20.12 10.23 -6.87
CA ILE A 831 -20.54 11.60 -7.20
C ILE A 831 -19.58 12.14 -8.29
N PRO A 832 -19.94 12.03 -9.59
CA PRO A 832 -19.14 12.58 -10.66
C PRO A 832 -19.16 14.11 -10.61
N LEU A 833 -18.00 14.75 -10.76
CA LEU A 833 -17.87 16.20 -10.88
C LEU A 833 -17.81 16.62 -12.36
N TRP A 834 -16.97 15.98 -13.15
CA TRP A 834 -16.91 16.13 -14.61
C TRP A 834 -16.36 14.86 -15.27
N GLU A 835 -16.60 14.69 -16.57
CA GLU A 835 -16.11 13.56 -17.34
C GLU A 835 -14.95 13.96 -18.24
N VAL A 836 -13.97 13.07 -18.37
CA VAL A 836 -12.86 13.21 -19.32
C VAL A 836 -12.87 12.00 -20.24
N SER A 837 -12.82 12.26 -21.56
CA SER A 837 -12.64 11.20 -22.54
C SER A 837 -11.22 10.64 -22.46
N GLU A 838 -11.06 9.33 -22.49
CA GLU A 838 -9.79 8.63 -22.61
C GLU A 838 -9.90 7.69 -23.81
N GLU A 839 -9.04 7.90 -24.81
CA GLU A 839 -9.01 7.04 -25.99
C GLU A 839 -8.13 5.82 -25.69
N VAL A 840 -8.74 4.65 -25.54
CA VAL A 840 -8.05 3.39 -25.29
C VAL A 840 -8.31 2.47 -26.48
N SER A 841 -7.26 2.16 -27.25
CA SER A 841 -7.35 1.23 -28.40
C SER A 841 -8.38 1.63 -29.48
N GLY A 842 -8.58 2.93 -29.70
CA GLY A 842 -9.56 3.45 -30.67
C GLY A 842 -11.01 3.51 -30.15
N GLU A 843 -11.26 3.12 -28.90
CA GLU A 843 -12.52 3.37 -28.20
C GLU A 843 -12.39 4.57 -27.26
N VAL A 844 -13.30 5.54 -27.39
CA VAL A 844 -13.39 6.68 -26.48
C VAL A 844 -14.18 6.26 -25.25
N ILE A 845 -13.47 6.03 -24.14
CA ILE A 845 -14.07 5.69 -22.84
C ILE A 845 -14.13 6.97 -22.01
N PHE A 846 -15.32 7.34 -21.54
CA PHE A 846 -15.46 8.49 -20.64
C PHE A 846 -15.24 8.05 -19.20
N LYS A 847 -14.22 8.63 -18.56
CA LYS A 847 -13.93 8.44 -17.14
C LYS A 847 -14.43 9.66 -16.37
N ALA A 848 -15.34 9.44 -15.44
CA ALA A 848 -15.78 10.49 -14.51
C ALA A 848 -14.71 10.74 -13.44
N ILE A 849 -14.40 12.01 -13.20
CA ILE A 849 -13.58 12.45 -12.07
C ILE A 849 -14.52 12.81 -10.94
N THR A 850 -14.26 12.24 -9.78
CA THR A 850 -15.21 12.20 -8.67
C THR A 850 -14.83 13.21 -7.59
N VAL A 851 -15.73 13.44 -6.63
CA VAL A 851 -15.40 14.27 -5.45
C VAL A 851 -14.20 13.70 -4.68
N TRP A 852 -14.08 12.37 -4.67
CA TRP A 852 -12.95 11.69 -4.06
C TRP A 852 -11.63 12.02 -4.77
N ASP A 853 -11.59 11.98 -6.10
CA ASP A 853 -10.41 12.34 -6.90
C ASP A 853 -9.97 13.78 -6.62
N LEU A 854 -10.92 14.72 -6.48
CA LEU A 854 -10.62 16.10 -6.12
C LEU A 854 -10.01 16.21 -4.72
N MET A 855 -10.55 15.50 -3.73
CA MET A 855 -10.00 15.48 -2.37
C MET A 855 -8.59 14.87 -2.34
N LEU A 856 -8.37 13.78 -3.08
CA LEU A 856 -7.05 13.17 -3.24
C LEU A 856 -6.08 14.12 -3.93
N THR A 857 -6.52 14.85 -4.96
CA THR A 857 -5.71 15.88 -5.63
C THR A 857 -5.25 16.95 -4.64
N ILE A 858 -6.15 17.48 -3.82
CA ILE A 858 -5.82 18.46 -2.78
C ILE A 858 -4.83 17.86 -1.77
N ALA A 859 -5.04 16.61 -1.34
CA ALA A 859 -4.14 15.92 -0.43
C ALA A 859 -2.74 15.75 -1.04
N VAL A 860 -2.63 15.33 -2.30
CA VAL A 860 -1.37 15.20 -3.04
C VAL A 860 -0.67 16.55 -3.16
N ILE A 861 -1.39 17.64 -3.45
CA ILE A 861 -0.81 18.99 -3.51
C ILE A 861 -0.23 19.39 -2.14
N VAL A 862 -0.98 19.16 -1.05
CA VAL A 862 -0.52 19.47 0.30
C VAL A 862 0.70 18.62 0.67
N ILE A 863 0.68 17.31 0.40
CA ILE A 863 1.81 16.41 0.65
C ILE A 863 3.02 16.83 -0.17
N THR A 864 2.84 17.18 -1.44
CA THR A 864 3.90 17.65 -2.34
C THR A 864 4.51 18.95 -1.82
N PHE A 865 3.68 19.92 -1.41
CA PHE A 865 4.14 21.17 -0.83
C PHE A 865 4.94 20.94 0.45
N LEU A 866 4.44 20.09 1.35
CA LEU A 866 5.14 19.71 2.57
C LEU A 866 6.45 18.95 2.27
N GLY A 867 6.43 18.06 1.28
CA GLY A 867 7.58 17.29 0.82
C GLY A 867 8.67 18.18 0.25
N ALA A 868 8.32 19.04 -0.71
CA ALA A 868 9.23 19.98 -1.36
C ALA A 868 9.84 20.99 -0.37
N ARG A 869 9.08 21.38 0.67
CA ARG A 869 9.58 22.28 1.72
C ARG A 869 10.52 21.58 2.70
N ASN A 870 10.23 20.34 3.08
CA ASN A 870 10.91 19.69 4.21
C ASN A 870 11.96 18.67 3.77
N ILE A 871 11.68 17.82 2.77
CA ILE A 871 12.55 16.70 2.37
C ILE A 871 13.94 17.16 1.88
N PRO A 872 14.09 18.22 1.06
CA PRO A 872 15.42 18.67 0.64
C PRO A 872 16.34 19.07 1.81
N GLY A 873 15.80 19.80 2.80
CA GLY A 873 16.55 20.15 4.00
C GLY A 873 16.86 18.93 4.87
N LEU A 874 16.01 17.91 4.85
CA LEU A 874 16.27 16.64 5.51
C LEU A 874 17.39 15.86 4.82
N LEU A 875 17.42 15.81 3.49
CA LEU A 875 18.47 15.17 2.69
C LEU A 875 19.85 15.79 2.98
N GLU A 876 19.90 17.13 3.03
CA GLU A 876 21.11 17.88 3.35
C GLU A 876 21.71 17.45 4.69
N ILE A 877 20.88 17.40 5.72
CA ILE A 877 21.34 17.18 7.08
C ILE A 877 21.58 15.68 7.34
N ALA A 878 20.78 14.78 6.77
CA ALA A 878 20.83 13.35 7.04
C ALA A 878 21.90 12.60 6.25
N LEU A 879 22.03 12.89 4.95
CA LEU A 879 22.85 12.11 4.02
C LEU A 879 24.03 12.93 3.47
N LEU A 880 23.75 14.13 2.96
CA LEU A 880 24.77 14.92 2.25
C LEU A 880 25.85 15.48 3.19
N SER A 881 25.49 15.76 4.44
CA SER A 881 26.41 16.25 5.47
C SER A 881 27.49 15.25 5.88
N GLN A 882 27.30 13.96 5.61
CA GLN A 882 28.27 12.89 5.87
C GLN A 882 29.22 12.66 4.69
N LEU A 883 28.89 13.22 3.52
CA LEU A 883 29.70 13.12 2.33
C LEU A 883 30.63 14.34 2.26
N PRO A 884 31.91 14.17 1.88
CA PRO A 884 32.87 15.27 1.71
C PRO A 884 32.57 16.06 0.42
N LEU A 885 31.40 16.70 0.36
CA LEU A 885 30.91 17.46 -0.79
C LEU A 885 31.22 18.94 -0.63
N ALA A 886 31.55 19.60 -1.75
CA ALA A 886 31.66 21.05 -1.78
C ALA A 886 30.30 21.72 -1.48
N VAL A 887 30.33 22.88 -0.82
CA VAL A 887 29.10 23.60 -0.40
C VAL A 887 28.14 23.86 -1.57
N GLY A 888 28.68 24.22 -2.75
CA GLY A 888 27.87 24.41 -3.97
C GLY A 888 27.19 23.14 -4.47
N THR A 889 27.82 21.97 -4.30
CA THR A 889 27.25 20.67 -4.70
C THR A 889 26.08 20.27 -3.80
N ASN A 890 26.18 20.51 -2.49
CA ASN A 890 25.08 20.24 -1.56
C ASN A 890 23.84 21.08 -1.89
N TYR A 891 24.03 22.37 -2.18
CA TYR A 891 22.93 23.25 -2.60
C TYR A 891 22.31 22.79 -3.93
N ALA A 892 23.13 22.38 -4.90
CA ALA A 892 22.62 21.89 -6.18
C ALA A 892 21.78 20.61 -6.03
N ILE A 893 22.27 19.61 -5.28
CA ILE A 893 21.54 18.35 -5.06
C ILE A 893 20.19 18.59 -4.39
N THR A 894 20.16 19.39 -3.32
CA THR A 894 18.92 19.69 -2.59
C THR A 894 17.91 20.46 -3.44
N THR A 895 18.39 21.38 -4.29
CA THR A 895 17.54 22.13 -5.22
C THR A 895 16.95 21.23 -6.32
N VAL A 896 17.77 20.36 -6.92
CA VAL A 896 17.31 19.38 -7.91
C VAL A 896 16.26 18.44 -7.30
N PHE A 897 16.52 17.92 -6.10
CA PHE A 897 15.58 17.04 -5.41
C PHE A 897 14.24 17.74 -5.12
N ARG A 898 14.27 19.04 -4.80
CA ARG A 898 13.06 19.84 -4.64
C ARG A 898 12.26 19.92 -5.94
N TYR A 899 12.91 20.18 -7.07
CA TYR A 899 12.24 20.22 -8.37
C TYR A 899 11.65 18.87 -8.75
N VAL A 900 12.37 17.77 -8.50
CA VAL A 900 11.84 16.42 -8.72
C VAL A 900 10.54 16.21 -7.93
N ILE A 901 10.52 16.52 -6.63
CA ILE A 901 9.31 16.37 -5.80
C ILE A 901 8.15 17.21 -6.37
N VAL A 902 8.39 18.47 -6.71
CA VAL A 902 7.33 19.37 -7.22
C VAL A 902 6.80 18.91 -8.57
N ILE A 903 7.67 18.47 -9.48
CA ILE A 903 7.29 17.97 -10.80
C ILE A 903 6.48 16.67 -10.64
N THR A 904 7.00 15.69 -9.91
CA THR A 904 6.31 14.41 -9.69
C THR A 904 4.95 14.62 -9.01
N GLY A 905 4.89 15.43 -7.96
CA GLY A 905 3.63 15.74 -7.27
C GLY A 905 2.62 16.48 -8.13
N SER A 906 3.08 17.41 -8.98
CA SER A 906 2.23 18.09 -9.97
C SER A 906 1.68 17.12 -11.01
N VAL A 907 2.51 16.18 -11.51
CA VAL A 907 2.07 15.16 -12.47
C VAL A 907 1.01 14.25 -11.87
N ILE A 908 1.21 13.76 -10.64
CA ILE A 908 0.22 12.94 -9.94
C ILE A 908 -1.08 13.73 -9.73
N ALA A 909 -1.01 14.99 -9.32
CA ALA A 909 -2.19 15.84 -9.14
C ALA A 909 -2.95 16.07 -10.47
N LEU A 910 -2.24 16.32 -11.56
CA LEU A 910 -2.84 16.47 -12.89
C LEU A 910 -3.49 15.16 -13.38
N GLN A 911 -2.87 14.02 -13.10
CA GLN A 911 -3.41 12.70 -13.44
C GLN A 911 -4.73 12.42 -12.70
N LEU A 912 -4.82 12.78 -11.41
CA LEU A 912 -6.05 12.65 -10.62
C LEU A 912 -7.16 13.57 -11.13
N LEU A 913 -6.82 14.72 -11.72
CA LEU A 913 -7.76 15.62 -12.42
C LEU A 913 -8.06 15.17 -13.87
N GLY A 914 -7.63 13.97 -14.25
CA GLY A 914 -7.84 13.38 -15.58
C GLY A 914 -7.07 14.04 -16.72
N ALA A 915 -5.94 14.69 -16.45
CA ALA A 915 -5.04 15.07 -17.53
C ALA A 915 -4.54 13.81 -18.27
N GLN A 916 -4.84 13.71 -19.56
CA GLN A 916 -4.43 12.58 -20.39
C GLN A 916 -2.90 12.50 -20.48
N TRP A 917 -2.32 11.38 -20.06
CA TRP A 917 -0.88 11.14 -20.14
C TRP A 917 -0.35 11.29 -21.57
N SER A 918 -1.11 10.82 -22.57
CA SER A 918 -0.78 10.94 -24.00
C SER A 918 -0.54 12.39 -24.44
N LYS A 919 -1.33 13.35 -23.94
CA LYS A 919 -1.18 14.78 -24.24
C LYS A 919 0.03 15.42 -23.57
N LEU A 920 0.58 14.82 -22.52
CA LEU A 920 1.80 15.31 -21.86
C LEU A 920 3.07 14.62 -22.39
N GLN A 921 2.94 13.46 -23.03
CA GLN A 921 4.08 12.70 -23.55
C GLN A 921 4.92 13.50 -24.55
N TRP A 922 4.30 14.22 -25.50
CA TRP A 922 5.06 15.01 -26.48
C TRP A 922 5.82 16.16 -25.81
N LEU A 923 5.23 16.81 -24.81
CA LEU A 923 5.86 17.90 -24.06
C LEU A 923 7.03 17.38 -23.24
N ILE A 924 6.84 16.26 -22.53
CA ILE A 924 7.89 15.61 -21.75
C ILE A 924 8.99 15.07 -22.67
N ALA A 925 8.65 14.49 -23.82
CA ALA A 925 9.61 14.02 -24.81
C ALA A 925 10.43 15.18 -25.37
N ALA A 926 9.80 16.27 -25.80
CA ALA A 926 10.49 17.46 -26.29
C ALA A 926 11.41 18.07 -25.21
N LEU A 927 10.93 18.18 -23.97
CA LEU A 927 11.72 18.67 -22.84
C LEU A 927 12.91 17.74 -22.52
N SER A 928 12.69 16.42 -22.56
CA SER A 928 13.73 15.41 -22.30
C SER A 928 14.80 15.40 -23.39
N VAL A 929 14.39 15.52 -24.65
CA VAL A 929 15.29 15.65 -25.80
C VAL A 929 16.10 16.94 -25.70
N GLY A 930 15.44 18.08 -25.43
CA GLY A 930 16.12 19.36 -25.25
C GLY A 930 17.11 19.35 -24.07
N LEU A 931 16.73 18.76 -22.95
CA LEU A 931 17.61 18.57 -21.80
C LEU A 931 18.79 17.63 -22.12
N GLY A 932 18.52 16.55 -22.86
CA GLY A 932 19.53 15.59 -23.32
C GLY A 932 20.58 16.24 -24.22
N PHE A 933 20.15 17.05 -25.19
CA PHE A 933 21.07 17.85 -26.01
C PHE A 933 21.87 18.86 -25.18
N GLY A 934 21.23 19.54 -24.22
CA GLY A 934 21.94 20.48 -23.34
C GLY A 934 22.96 19.81 -22.40
N LEU A 935 22.69 18.57 -21.99
CA LEU A 935 23.55 17.79 -21.07
C LEU A 935 24.61 16.95 -21.82
N GLN A 936 24.51 16.84 -23.15
CA GLN A 936 25.32 15.93 -23.98
C GLN A 936 26.83 16.09 -23.71
N GLU A 937 27.35 17.32 -23.72
CA GLU A 937 28.78 17.58 -23.48
C GLU A 937 29.24 17.22 -22.06
N ILE A 938 28.37 17.40 -21.06
CA ILE A 938 28.68 17.05 -19.67
C ILE A 938 28.76 15.53 -19.53
N VAL A 939 27.83 14.80 -20.15
CA VAL A 939 27.80 13.33 -20.13
C VAL A 939 28.98 12.76 -20.91
N ALA A 940 29.31 13.31 -22.08
CA ALA A 940 30.45 12.86 -22.86
C ALA A 940 31.76 12.97 -22.05
N ASN A 941 32.00 14.12 -21.40
CA ASN A 941 33.17 14.30 -20.54
C ASN A 941 33.19 13.36 -19.32
N PHE A 942 32.02 13.09 -18.72
CA PHE A 942 31.90 12.14 -17.63
C PHE A 942 32.25 10.71 -18.05
N VAL A 943 31.66 10.24 -19.16
CA VAL A 943 31.91 8.90 -19.70
C VAL A 943 33.38 8.77 -20.12
N SER A 944 33.94 9.76 -20.81
CA SER A 944 35.37 9.78 -21.14
C SER A 944 36.25 9.73 -19.90
N GLY A 945 35.88 10.41 -18.81
CA GLY A 945 36.58 10.33 -17.53
C GLY A 945 36.59 8.92 -16.93
N ILE A 946 35.46 8.21 -17.00
CA ILE A 946 35.36 6.81 -16.58
C ILE A 946 36.24 5.92 -17.46
N VAL A 947 36.18 6.08 -18.78
CA VAL A 947 37.02 5.32 -19.72
C VAL A 947 38.51 5.51 -19.42
N ILE A 948 38.96 6.75 -19.19
CA ILE A 948 40.35 7.03 -18.81
C ILE A 948 40.76 6.30 -17.52
N LEU A 949 39.87 6.22 -16.52
CA LEU A 949 40.16 5.54 -15.25
C LEU A 949 40.24 4.00 -15.39
N PHE A 950 39.39 3.43 -16.26
CA PHE A 950 39.32 1.99 -16.49
C PHE A 950 40.41 1.49 -17.44
N GLU A 951 40.55 2.09 -18.62
CA GLU A 951 41.51 1.68 -19.65
C GLU A 951 42.93 2.21 -19.38
N ARG A 952 43.04 3.29 -18.59
CA ARG A 952 44.31 3.93 -18.20
C ARG A 952 45.25 4.27 -19.39
N PRO A 953 44.76 4.93 -20.48
CA PRO A 953 45.61 5.39 -21.58
C PRO A 953 46.60 6.50 -21.16
N ILE A 954 46.29 7.17 -20.05
CA ILE A 954 47.14 8.15 -19.37
C ILE A 954 47.07 7.89 -17.86
N ARG A 955 48.17 8.14 -17.16
CA ARG A 955 48.27 8.03 -15.70
C ARG A 955 48.71 9.35 -15.10
N ILE A 956 48.39 9.56 -13.83
CA ILE A 956 48.95 10.70 -13.07
C ILE A 956 50.46 10.53 -13.02
N GLY A 957 51.19 11.56 -13.47
CA GLY A 957 52.64 11.55 -13.65
C GLY A 957 53.12 11.30 -15.09
N ASP A 958 52.26 10.89 -16.01
CA ASP A 958 52.66 10.70 -17.41
C ASP A 958 52.90 12.04 -18.10
N THR A 959 53.91 12.11 -18.97
CA THR A 959 54.09 13.25 -19.89
C THR A 959 53.31 12.98 -21.17
N VAL A 960 52.37 13.86 -21.49
CA VAL A 960 51.46 13.70 -22.62
C VAL A 960 51.45 14.95 -23.48
N THR A 961 51.25 14.76 -24.78
CA THR A 961 50.96 15.81 -25.73
C THR A 961 49.57 15.58 -26.32
N ILE A 962 48.72 16.60 -26.24
CA ILE A 962 47.37 16.60 -26.82
C ILE A 962 47.14 17.91 -27.56
N GLY A 963 46.84 17.82 -28.86
CA GLY A 963 46.90 18.97 -29.75
C GLY A 963 48.31 19.57 -29.79
N ASP A 964 48.43 20.84 -29.39
CA ASP A 964 49.67 21.60 -29.27
C ASP A 964 50.18 21.71 -27.82
N GLN A 965 49.44 21.19 -26.84
CA GLN A 965 49.77 21.28 -25.42
C GLN A 965 50.56 20.06 -24.97
N THR A 966 51.75 20.27 -24.40
CA THR A 966 52.58 19.21 -23.79
C THR A 966 52.70 19.47 -22.29
N GLY A 967 52.53 18.42 -21.48
CA GLY A 967 52.66 18.58 -20.04
C GLY A 967 52.55 17.26 -19.28
N THR A 968 52.85 17.32 -17.99
CA THR A 968 52.73 16.18 -17.09
C THR A 968 51.34 16.13 -16.46
N VAL A 969 50.67 14.98 -16.50
CA VAL A 969 49.33 14.80 -15.91
C VAL A 969 49.39 14.95 -14.39
N ASN A 970 48.76 16.00 -13.86
CA ASN A 970 48.74 16.30 -12.42
C ASN A 970 47.53 15.67 -11.72
N ARG A 971 46.33 15.80 -12.29
CA ARG A 971 45.11 15.25 -11.70
C ARG A 971 44.04 14.95 -12.74
N ILE A 972 43.45 13.77 -12.64
CA ILE A 972 42.28 13.36 -13.44
C ILE A 972 41.03 13.58 -12.59
N ARG A 973 40.11 14.46 -13.03
CA ARG A 973 38.79 14.66 -12.41
C ARG A 973 37.70 14.13 -13.33
N ILE A 974 36.47 14.14 -12.85
CA ILE A 974 35.34 13.49 -13.54
C ILE A 974 34.98 14.13 -14.90
N ARG A 975 35.28 15.42 -15.12
CA ARG A 975 34.97 16.13 -16.39
C ARG A 975 36.21 16.60 -17.16
N ALA A 976 37.33 16.76 -16.48
CA ALA A 976 38.54 17.31 -17.06
C ALA A 976 39.77 16.77 -16.34
N THR A 977 40.87 16.71 -17.07
CA THR A 977 42.19 16.34 -16.58
C THR A 977 43.09 17.57 -16.63
N THR A 978 43.84 17.80 -15.56
CA THR A 978 44.78 18.91 -15.45
C THR A 978 46.18 18.41 -15.79
N ILE A 979 46.82 19.02 -16.78
CA ILE A 979 48.23 18.83 -17.10
C ILE A 979 49.04 20.06 -16.68
N ILE A 980 50.30 19.87 -16.31
CA ILE A 980 51.24 20.93 -15.98
C ILE A 980 52.30 20.99 -17.07
N ASP A 981 52.35 22.11 -17.78
CA ASP A 981 53.36 22.39 -18.81
C ASP A 981 54.73 22.73 -18.16
N LEU A 982 55.80 22.77 -18.96
CA LEU A 982 57.16 23.10 -18.54
C LEU A 982 57.25 24.47 -17.84
N ASP A 983 56.38 25.42 -18.22
CA ASP A 983 56.22 26.74 -17.59
C ASP A 983 55.46 26.70 -16.24
N ARG A 984 55.13 25.50 -15.73
CA ARG A 984 54.29 25.27 -14.54
C ARG A 984 52.86 25.81 -14.63
N ARG A 985 52.33 26.01 -15.84
CA ARG A 985 50.92 26.38 -16.05
C ARG A 985 50.02 25.16 -15.89
N GLU A 986 48.95 25.28 -15.10
CA GLU A 986 47.89 24.27 -15.02
C GLU A 986 46.92 24.43 -16.20
N ILE A 987 46.92 23.47 -17.12
CA ILE A 987 46.02 23.44 -18.27
C ILE A 987 44.93 22.41 -18.00
N VAL A 988 43.67 22.87 -17.99
CA VAL A 988 42.50 22.03 -17.73
C VAL A 988 41.89 21.60 -19.06
N ILE A 989 42.01 20.32 -19.38
CA ILE A 989 41.59 19.75 -20.65
C ILE A 989 40.35 18.87 -20.43
N PRO A 990 39.24 19.08 -21.16
CA PRO A 990 38.05 18.23 -21.07
C PRO A 990 38.40 16.75 -21.31
N ASN A 991 37.81 15.85 -20.54
CA ASN A 991 38.13 14.42 -20.67
C ASN A 991 37.77 13.85 -22.05
N LYS A 992 36.72 14.38 -22.69
CA LYS A 992 36.33 14.00 -24.06
C LYS A 992 37.49 14.13 -25.04
N THR A 993 38.25 15.21 -24.93
CA THR A 993 39.41 15.52 -25.77
C THR A 993 40.44 14.39 -25.78
N PHE A 994 40.74 13.79 -24.62
CA PHE A 994 41.71 12.68 -24.52
C PHE A 994 41.29 11.38 -25.21
N ILE A 995 39.98 11.23 -25.49
CA ILE A 995 39.44 10.06 -26.19
C ILE A 995 39.22 10.36 -27.67
N THR A 996 38.81 11.58 -28.01
CA THR A 996 38.44 11.95 -29.39
C THR A 996 39.58 12.51 -30.21
N GLU A 997 40.59 13.12 -29.60
CA GLU A 997 41.74 13.72 -30.29
C GLU A 997 42.98 12.83 -30.25
N ARG A 998 43.96 13.14 -31.11
CA ARG A 998 45.24 12.42 -31.13
C ARG A 998 46.04 12.74 -29.86
N LEU A 999 46.24 11.72 -29.04
CA LEU A 999 47.04 11.74 -27.84
C LEU A 999 48.40 11.06 -28.09
N ILE A 1000 49.49 11.71 -27.67
CA ILE A 1000 50.83 11.11 -27.61
C ILE A 1000 51.21 11.00 -26.14
N ASN A 1001 51.44 9.78 -25.65
CA ASN A 1001 51.94 9.54 -24.30
C ASN A 1001 53.42 9.15 -24.39
N TRP A 1002 54.30 10.00 -23.84
CA TRP A 1002 55.75 9.84 -23.91
C TRP A 1002 56.30 8.86 -22.87
N SER A 1003 55.48 8.42 -21.90
CA SER A 1003 55.94 7.64 -20.75
C SER A 1003 55.05 6.42 -20.43
N LEU A 1004 54.16 6.01 -21.34
CA LEU A 1004 53.15 4.97 -21.09
C LEU A 1004 53.75 3.59 -20.79
N THR A 1005 54.69 3.14 -21.64
CA THR A 1005 55.27 1.79 -21.59
C THR A 1005 56.68 1.82 -21.01
N ASP A 1006 57.49 2.81 -21.39
CA ASP A 1006 58.89 2.94 -21.01
C ASP A 1006 59.23 4.45 -20.88
N PRO A 1007 59.89 4.91 -19.79
CA PRO A 1007 60.38 6.28 -19.66
C PRO A 1007 61.58 6.63 -20.57
N ILE A 1008 62.15 5.66 -21.28
CA ILE A 1008 63.29 5.87 -22.19
C ILE A 1008 62.84 6.62 -23.45
N MET A 1009 63.52 7.73 -23.75
CA MET A 1009 63.27 8.55 -24.93
C MET A 1009 64.52 8.69 -25.79
N ARG A 1010 64.33 8.84 -27.11
CA ARG A 1010 65.42 9.09 -28.05
C ARG A 1010 65.54 10.58 -28.35
N ALA A 1011 66.67 11.17 -28.01
CA ALA A 1011 67.05 12.51 -28.47
C ALA A 1011 67.86 12.40 -29.78
N ILE A 1012 67.62 13.33 -30.71
CA ILE A 1012 68.32 13.39 -32.00
C ILE A 1012 69.02 14.74 -32.08
N ILE A 1013 70.35 14.70 -32.12
CA ILE A 1013 71.22 15.87 -32.27
C ILE A 1013 71.71 15.90 -33.71
N ARG A 1014 71.39 16.98 -34.42
CA ARG A 1014 71.77 17.19 -35.82
C ARG A 1014 73.00 18.08 -35.88
N VAL A 1015 74.03 17.63 -36.59
CA VAL A 1015 75.32 18.33 -36.68
C VAL A 1015 75.74 18.38 -38.15
N GLY A 1016 76.05 19.58 -38.64
CA GLY A 1016 76.59 19.78 -39.99
C GLY A 1016 78.07 20.18 -39.93
N VAL A 1017 78.95 19.40 -40.57
CA VAL A 1017 80.39 19.71 -40.66
C VAL A 1017 80.78 20.13 -42.08
N ALA A 1018 81.89 20.84 -42.25
CA ALA A 1018 82.33 21.36 -43.55
C ALA A 1018 82.69 20.23 -44.52
N TYR A 1019 82.46 20.47 -45.82
CA TYR A 1019 82.94 19.58 -46.87
C TYR A 1019 84.47 19.44 -46.81
N GLY A 1020 84.96 18.21 -46.86
CA GLY A 1020 86.38 17.87 -46.67
C GLY A 1020 86.75 17.45 -45.24
N SER A 1021 85.82 17.55 -44.28
CA SER A 1021 86.01 16.99 -42.92
C SER A 1021 86.08 15.46 -42.96
N ASP A 1022 86.92 14.87 -42.11
CA ASP A 1022 87.04 13.41 -41.98
C ASP A 1022 85.76 12.82 -41.35
N ILE A 1023 85.06 12.01 -42.13
CA ILE A 1023 83.77 11.40 -41.77
C ILE A 1023 83.93 10.41 -40.62
N GLU A 1024 84.95 9.55 -40.67
CA GLU A 1024 85.19 8.52 -39.65
C GLU A 1024 85.61 9.17 -38.33
N LEU A 1025 86.45 10.20 -38.40
CA LEU A 1025 86.84 10.99 -37.22
C LEU A 1025 85.65 11.72 -36.59
N THR A 1026 84.75 12.26 -37.41
CA THR A 1026 83.53 12.95 -36.97
C THR A 1026 82.57 11.97 -36.28
N GLU A 1027 82.32 10.81 -36.88
CA GLU A 1027 81.47 9.76 -36.31
C GLU A 1027 82.01 9.28 -34.95
N LYS A 1028 83.29 8.93 -34.91
CA LYS A 1028 83.96 8.47 -33.68
C LYS A 1028 83.89 9.52 -32.57
N THR A 1029 84.12 10.79 -32.90
CA THR A 1029 84.07 11.90 -31.94
C THR A 1029 82.66 12.10 -31.38
N LEU A 1030 81.62 12.03 -32.22
CA LEU A 1030 80.23 12.14 -31.77
C LEU A 1030 79.83 10.98 -30.85
N LEU A 1031 80.29 9.75 -31.12
CA LEU A 1031 80.07 8.59 -30.25
C LEU A 1031 80.81 8.71 -28.91
N GLU A 1032 82.07 9.18 -28.92
CA GLU A 1032 82.84 9.44 -27.69
C GLU A 1032 82.16 10.46 -26.78
N ILE A 1033 81.64 11.54 -27.36
CA ILE A 1033 80.90 12.58 -26.63
C ILE A 1033 79.64 12.00 -26.01
N ALA A 1034 78.86 11.23 -26.77
CA ALA A 1034 77.64 10.61 -26.27
C ALA A 1034 77.93 9.62 -25.12
N ALA A 1035 78.97 8.78 -25.26
CA ALA A 1035 79.37 7.83 -24.23
C ALA A 1035 79.94 8.50 -22.96
N SER A 1036 80.47 9.71 -23.08
CA SER A 1036 81.00 10.48 -21.93
C SER A 1036 79.92 11.20 -21.12
N ASN A 1037 78.70 11.35 -21.65
CA ASN A 1037 77.62 12.06 -20.96
C ASN A 1037 76.86 11.11 -20.01
N THR A 1038 76.95 11.37 -18.70
CA THR A 1038 76.32 10.55 -17.64
C THR A 1038 74.79 10.41 -17.72
N LYS A 1039 74.11 11.24 -18.51
CA LYS A 1039 72.64 11.24 -18.68
C LYS A 1039 72.19 10.53 -19.97
N VAL A 1040 73.12 10.14 -20.83
CA VAL A 1040 72.86 9.24 -21.97
C VAL A 1040 72.92 7.81 -21.46
N LEU A 1041 71.94 7.00 -21.88
CA LEU A 1041 71.86 5.59 -21.48
C LEU A 1041 72.85 4.75 -22.30
N ASP A 1042 73.51 3.81 -21.62
CA ASP A 1042 74.40 2.83 -22.26
C ASP A 1042 73.62 1.76 -23.04
N GLU A 1043 72.40 1.44 -22.59
CA GLU A 1043 71.46 0.54 -23.25
C GLU A 1043 70.08 1.22 -23.38
N PRO A 1044 69.56 1.45 -24.61
CA PRO A 1044 70.15 1.17 -25.91
C PRO A 1044 71.33 2.10 -26.26
N LYS A 1045 72.35 1.55 -26.95
CA LYS A 1045 73.58 2.29 -27.28
C LYS A 1045 73.31 3.52 -28.16
N PRO A 1046 74.07 4.63 -27.97
CA PRO A 1046 74.03 5.75 -28.87
C PRO A 1046 74.52 5.36 -30.27
N SER A 1047 74.00 6.04 -31.28
CA SER A 1047 74.32 5.76 -32.68
C SER A 1047 74.49 7.06 -33.45
N VAL A 1048 75.43 7.09 -34.38
CA VAL A 1048 75.66 8.22 -35.26
C VAL A 1048 75.40 7.77 -36.69
N PHE A 1049 74.72 8.60 -37.47
CA PHE A 1049 74.42 8.32 -38.86
C PHE A 1049 74.79 9.51 -39.72
N PHE A 1050 75.61 9.30 -40.74
CA PHE A 1050 75.73 10.23 -41.85
C PHE A 1050 74.42 10.20 -42.65
N GLN A 1051 73.64 11.29 -42.62
CA GLN A 1051 72.30 11.33 -43.20
C GLN A 1051 72.33 11.68 -44.68
N ALA A 1052 73.05 12.75 -45.04
CA ALA A 1052 73.06 13.28 -46.39
C ALA A 1052 74.20 14.29 -46.59
N PHE A 1053 74.59 14.46 -47.85
CA PHE A 1053 75.30 15.64 -48.33
C PHE A 1053 74.31 16.81 -48.44
N GLY A 1054 74.49 17.86 -47.64
CA GLY A 1054 73.66 19.07 -47.63
C GLY A 1054 74.24 20.19 -48.51
N ASP A 1055 73.51 21.30 -48.65
CA ASP A 1055 73.89 22.41 -49.55
C ASP A 1055 75.26 23.04 -49.24
N SER A 1056 75.70 22.99 -47.98
CA SER A 1056 77.02 23.48 -47.56
C SER A 1056 77.66 22.62 -46.47
N THR A 1057 77.02 21.52 -46.08
CA THR A 1057 77.36 20.73 -44.89
C THR A 1057 77.34 19.23 -45.19
N LEU A 1058 78.18 18.46 -44.51
CA LEU A 1058 78.05 17.02 -44.33
C LEU A 1058 77.14 16.79 -43.10
N ASN A 1059 75.93 16.27 -43.29
CA ASN A 1059 74.93 16.18 -42.22
C ASN A 1059 75.02 14.86 -41.45
N PHE A 1060 75.24 14.96 -40.15
CA PHE A 1060 75.25 13.85 -39.20
C PHE A 1060 74.06 13.94 -38.22
N GLU A 1061 73.52 12.80 -37.83
CA GLU A 1061 72.57 12.65 -36.73
C GLU A 1061 73.19 11.78 -35.63
N LEU A 1062 73.45 12.39 -34.47
CA LEU A 1062 73.73 11.67 -33.25
C LEU A 1062 72.40 11.36 -32.54
N ARG A 1063 72.07 10.08 -32.42
CA ARG A 1063 70.87 9.59 -31.74
C ARG A 1063 71.27 8.95 -30.41
N VAL A 1064 70.75 9.50 -29.32
CA VAL A 1064 71.03 9.06 -27.95
C VAL A 1064 69.74 8.72 -27.23
N PHE A 1065 69.77 7.78 -26.29
CA PHE A 1065 68.64 7.48 -25.43
C PHE A 1065 68.85 8.11 -24.05
N ILE A 1066 67.78 8.65 -23.47
CA ILE A 1066 67.80 9.35 -22.18
C ILE A 1066 66.62 8.90 -21.32
N SER A 1067 66.77 8.99 -19.99
CA SER A 1067 65.70 8.67 -19.05
C SER A 1067 64.82 9.89 -18.80
N GLY A 1068 63.57 9.88 -19.27
CA GLY A 1068 62.56 10.89 -18.94
C GLY A 1068 62.62 12.19 -19.76
N PHE A 1069 61.44 12.79 -19.97
CA PHE A 1069 61.23 13.91 -20.91
C PHE A 1069 61.89 15.19 -20.40
N SER A 1070 61.97 15.36 -19.08
CA SER A 1070 62.63 16.49 -18.42
C SER A 1070 64.12 16.59 -18.74
N ASN A 1071 64.78 15.48 -19.11
CA ASN A 1071 66.20 15.46 -19.47
C ASN A 1071 66.45 15.79 -20.95
N LEU A 1072 65.40 15.87 -21.78
CA LEU A 1072 65.54 16.09 -23.23
C LEU A 1072 66.28 17.40 -23.55
N VAL A 1073 65.86 18.49 -22.94
CA VAL A 1073 66.47 19.82 -23.17
C VAL A 1073 67.86 19.92 -22.52
N PRO A 1074 68.05 19.56 -21.23
CA PRO A 1074 69.38 19.60 -20.61
C PRO A 1074 70.43 18.74 -21.33
N VAL A 1075 70.11 17.50 -21.70
CA VAL A 1075 71.07 16.61 -22.38
C VAL A 1075 71.38 17.11 -23.78
N SER A 1076 70.39 17.61 -24.52
CA SER A 1076 70.63 18.22 -25.83
C SER A 1076 71.57 19.43 -25.73
N HIS A 1077 71.42 20.26 -24.70
CA HIS A 1077 72.33 21.37 -24.44
C HIS A 1077 73.74 20.87 -24.13
N GLU A 1078 73.89 19.95 -23.18
CA GLU A 1078 75.18 19.38 -22.79
C GLU A 1078 75.92 18.73 -23.97
N LEU A 1079 75.22 17.95 -24.79
CA LEU A 1079 75.79 17.30 -25.97
C LEU A 1079 76.20 18.33 -27.03
N ASN A 1080 75.34 19.31 -27.36
CA ASN A 1080 75.69 20.35 -28.33
C ASN A 1080 76.92 21.17 -27.89
N THR A 1081 77.02 21.50 -26.60
CA THR A 1081 78.19 22.21 -26.05
C THR A 1081 79.46 21.35 -26.11
N ALA A 1082 79.35 20.06 -25.78
CA ALA A 1082 80.49 19.14 -25.89
C ALA A 1082 80.92 18.94 -27.36
N ILE A 1083 79.98 18.89 -28.29
CA ILE A 1083 80.25 18.80 -29.74
C ILE A 1083 81.04 20.01 -30.24
N ASP A 1084 80.60 21.24 -29.96
CA ASP A 1084 81.37 22.44 -30.36
C ASP A 1084 82.79 22.43 -29.79
N HIS A 1085 82.94 22.09 -28.50
CA HIS A 1085 84.24 22.09 -27.84
C HIS A 1085 85.20 21.04 -28.41
N GLU A 1086 84.75 19.80 -28.59
CA GLU A 1086 85.59 18.71 -29.09
C GLU A 1086 85.88 18.82 -30.59
N PHE A 1087 84.93 19.34 -31.37
CA PHE A 1087 85.14 19.59 -32.80
C PHE A 1087 86.22 20.65 -33.01
N ARG A 1088 86.22 21.74 -32.22
CA ARG A 1088 87.31 22.74 -32.25
C ARG A 1088 88.67 22.16 -31.90
N LYS A 1089 88.77 21.31 -30.88
CA LYS A 1089 90.04 20.67 -30.49
C LYS A 1089 90.59 19.74 -31.57
N LYS A 1090 89.71 19.01 -32.25
CA LYS A 1090 90.07 18.04 -33.29
C LYS A 1090 90.12 18.65 -34.70
N ASN A 1091 90.01 19.98 -34.84
CA ASN A 1091 89.95 20.72 -36.11
C ASN A 1091 88.85 20.22 -37.07
N ILE A 1092 87.72 19.79 -36.54
CA ILE A 1092 86.52 19.47 -37.32
C ILE A 1092 85.73 20.78 -37.46
N GLU A 1093 85.67 21.33 -38.66
CA GLU A 1093 85.01 22.61 -38.91
C GLU A 1093 83.49 22.43 -38.98
N ILE A 1094 82.76 23.16 -38.13
CA ILE A 1094 81.30 23.29 -38.27
C ILE A 1094 81.03 24.21 -39.45
N ALA A 1095 80.29 23.71 -40.43
CA ALA A 1095 80.11 24.41 -41.69
C ALA A 1095 79.30 25.70 -41.53
N PHE A 1096 79.84 26.80 -42.07
CA PHE A 1096 79.05 27.97 -42.41
C PHE A 1096 78.38 27.78 -43.79
N PRO A 1097 77.30 28.51 -44.10
CA PRO A 1097 76.75 28.54 -45.46
C PRO A 1097 77.83 28.92 -46.47
N GLN A 1098 78.14 28.01 -47.39
CA GLN A 1098 79.16 28.21 -48.43
C GLN A 1098 78.49 28.73 -49.70
N ARG A 1099 79.16 29.63 -50.42
CA ARG A 1099 78.63 30.20 -51.66
C ARG A 1099 79.74 30.35 -52.68
N ASP A 1100 79.62 29.62 -53.79
CA ASP A 1100 80.51 29.79 -54.93
C ASP A 1100 80.11 31.05 -55.70
N ILE A 1101 80.92 32.11 -55.58
CA ILE A 1101 80.72 33.37 -56.27
C ILE A 1101 81.59 33.39 -57.53
N HIS A 1102 80.94 33.36 -58.68
CA HIS A 1102 81.61 33.48 -59.98
C HIS A 1102 81.65 34.97 -60.38
N PHE A 1103 82.86 35.55 -60.42
CA PHE A 1103 83.06 36.95 -60.84
C PHE A 1103 83.18 37.05 -62.37
N ASP A 1104 82.56 38.07 -62.97
CA ASP A 1104 82.47 38.31 -64.43
C ASP A 1104 83.74 38.93 -65.05
N GLY A 1105 84.89 38.82 -64.38
CA GLY A 1105 86.20 39.26 -64.91
C GLY A 1105 86.47 40.77 -64.91
N LYS A 1106 85.62 41.58 -64.27
CA LYS A 1106 85.90 43.02 -64.04
C LYS A 1106 86.71 43.22 -62.75
N PRO A 1107 87.64 44.18 -62.69
CA PRO A 1107 88.39 44.48 -61.46
C PRO A 1107 87.43 44.91 -60.34
N LEU A 1108 87.53 44.27 -59.18
CA LEU A 1108 86.77 44.63 -57.98
C LEU A 1108 87.34 45.92 -57.36
N GLU A 1109 86.50 46.93 -57.20
CA GLU A 1109 86.85 48.14 -56.45
C GLU A 1109 86.74 47.85 -54.95
N ILE A 1110 87.87 47.58 -54.29
CA ILE A 1110 87.93 47.27 -52.87
C ILE A 1110 88.06 48.57 -52.08
N LYS A 1111 87.03 48.91 -51.29
CA LYS A 1111 87.08 50.02 -50.32
C LYS A 1111 87.27 49.45 -48.91
N ILE A 1112 88.44 49.66 -48.33
CA ILE A 1112 88.72 49.31 -46.93
C ILE A 1112 88.16 50.44 -46.06
N ILE A 1113 87.24 50.12 -45.14
CA ILE A 1113 86.69 51.06 -44.16
C ILE A 1113 87.21 50.61 -42.79
N ASP A 1114 88.00 51.46 -42.13
CA ASP A 1114 88.44 51.23 -40.76
C ASP A 1114 87.28 51.48 -39.79
N ARG A 1115 87.06 50.53 -38.87
CA ARG A 1115 85.92 50.51 -37.95
C ARG A 1115 86.23 51.32 -36.70
N HIS A 1116 86.19 52.65 -36.80
CA HIS A 1116 85.86 53.55 -35.69
C HIS A 1116 84.73 54.47 -36.18
N ASP A 1117 83.60 54.44 -35.47
CA ASP A 1117 82.32 55.12 -35.71
C ASP A 1117 81.34 54.50 -36.74
N SER A 1118 80.76 53.35 -36.41
CA SER A 1118 79.31 53.12 -36.18
C SER A 1118 78.94 51.63 -36.06
#